data_AF-A4NZA6-F1
#
_entry.id   AF-A4NZA6-F1
#
_cell.length_a   1.000
_cell.length_b   1.000
_cell.length_c   1.000
_cell.angle_alpha   90.00
_cell.angle_beta   90.00
_cell.angle_gamma   90.00
#
_symmetry.space_group_name_H-M   'P 1'
#
loop_
_entity.id
_entity.type
_entity.pdbx_description
1 polymer ?
#
loop_
_entity_poly.entity_id
_entity_poly.type
_entity_poly.pdbx_seq_one_letter_code
_entity_poly.pdbx_strand_id
1 'polypeptide(L)'
;MTKSSTQNYKLESDINDFVKAKLTSLGLEKLKDFNEESAMSDYLKEALRGSAKTKNKTNFGKPDFHLEGYRIPIIIENKLGLKKLKAETKSGLKFDEKSIANYAVNGTLYYAQNMISSEKYHEVVAIGVAGDDSENISIDVYYVFGASEKAYKKIEACNTFDFLENQATFEAFYKSAILSEEEKHKILISSQEELRIYAKKLNRLMHNHNITAAQRVLYVSGMLLSMQDIRDKDGNILGVGLIPDDLIGSKLEKSRDGKLITDQIEEFLKSRGISEQKYQLMLSSFSQISKDEQRDEPMENDKEVAKLLSKPSSTNKQVFTFIYENIFKSIDGFGGHIDMMGELYSEFLKYALGDGKELGIVLTPPYVTKLMAQILGINSSNRVMDLATGSAGFLISAMELMIDDAQKQFGKGTTKANELITQIKQNQLLGVELNAEMYTLAATNMILRGDGSSKIEKGSAFNRPDSLFTNFKADRILLNPPFSYDENGMPFIAYGLDKMEKGGLGAIIIQDSAGSGKAVSTNQKILKKHSLLASIKMPTDLFQPMAGVQTSIYIFEAHKPHDIDNIVKFIDFSNDGYKRTERSLSEIDHPVERYADMLKIYKAGKNAKVTPDLWNLADIYVEDFITLEGNDWNFTQHKKIDTKPTLADFKKTVADYLAWEVSKILVKGEDNSLGK
;
A
#
# COMPACT_ATOMS: atom_id res chain seq x y z
N MET A 1 38.59 38.36 -32.27
CA MET A 1 37.89 37.09 -32.05
C MET A 1 38.94 36.02 -31.79
N THR A 2 39.36 35.91 -30.54
CA THR A 2 40.24 34.84 -30.05
C THR A 2 39.39 33.57 -29.90
N LYS A 3 39.67 32.53 -30.70
CA LYS A 3 39.13 31.19 -30.46
C LYS A 3 39.65 30.73 -29.09
N SER A 4 38.76 30.64 -28.10
CA SER A 4 39.01 29.88 -26.88
C SER A 4 39.35 28.45 -27.32
N SER A 5 40.58 28.01 -27.08
CA SER A 5 40.94 26.61 -27.25
C SER A 5 40.29 25.84 -26.10
N THR A 6 39.10 25.27 -26.33
CA THR A 6 38.50 24.31 -25.40
C THR A 6 39.47 23.15 -25.26
N GLN A 7 40.10 23.06 -24.09
CA GLN A 7 41.06 22.02 -23.77
C GLN A 7 40.26 20.80 -23.32
N ASN A 8 40.34 19.70 -24.09
CA ASN A 8 39.72 18.44 -23.70
C ASN A 8 40.24 18.00 -22.33
N TYR A 9 39.32 17.60 -21.47
CA TYR A 9 39.63 16.96 -20.21
C TYR A 9 40.33 15.62 -20.45
N LYS A 10 41.32 15.33 -19.62
CA LYS A 10 42.16 14.12 -19.71
C LYS A 10 42.06 13.28 -18.45
N LEU A 11 41.71 13.89 -17.33
CA LEU A 11 41.59 13.25 -16.03
C LEU A 11 40.24 13.58 -15.41
N GLU A 12 39.74 12.70 -14.55
CA GLU A 12 38.53 12.94 -13.76
C GLU A 12 38.70 14.16 -12.83
N SER A 13 39.92 14.46 -12.42
CA SER A 13 40.26 15.68 -11.67
C SER A 13 39.88 16.98 -12.41
N ASP A 14 39.90 16.98 -13.74
CA ASP A 14 39.50 18.15 -14.53
C ASP A 14 38.01 18.46 -14.35
N ILE A 15 37.17 17.42 -14.19
CA ILE A 15 35.75 17.58 -13.84
C ILE A 15 35.60 18.01 -12.39
N ASN A 16 36.40 17.46 -11.47
CA ASN A 16 36.38 17.87 -10.07
C ASN A 16 36.70 19.36 -9.94
N ASP A 17 37.67 19.87 -10.70
CA ASP A 17 38.01 21.29 -10.70
C ASP A 17 36.91 22.15 -11.32
N PHE A 18 36.21 21.67 -12.36
CA PHE A 18 35.01 22.34 -12.88
C PHE A 18 33.91 22.45 -11.82
N VAL A 19 33.55 21.35 -11.15
CA VAL A 19 32.50 21.33 -10.12
C VAL A 19 32.87 22.28 -8.98
N LYS A 20 34.11 22.22 -8.50
CA LYS A 20 34.63 23.12 -7.47
C LYS A 20 34.56 24.58 -7.88
N ALA A 21 34.96 24.92 -9.11
CA ALA A 21 34.87 26.28 -9.63
C ALA A 21 33.41 26.77 -9.68
N LYS A 22 32.47 25.90 -10.06
CA LYS A 22 31.03 26.22 -10.07
C LYS A 22 30.47 26.45 -8.68
N LEU A 23 30.72 25.56 -7.72
CA LEU A 23 30.29 25.75 -6.34
C LEU A 23 30.89 27.04 -5.74
N THR A 24 32.18 27.30 -5.98
CA THR A 24 32.83 28.53 -5.52
C THR A 24 32.22 29.79 -6.16
N SER A 25 31.82 29.72 -7.44
CA SER A 25 31.17 30.84 -8.13
C SER A 25 29.79 31.20 -7.59
N LEU A 26 29.14 30.26 -6.89
CA LEU A 26 27.88 30.47 -6.16
C LEU A 26 28.10 31.03 -4.75
N GLY A 27 29.36 31.28 -4.36
CA GLY A 27 29.70 31.77 -3.02
C GLY A 27 29.87 30.68 -1.96
N LEU A 28 29.89 29.39 -2.35
CA LEU A 28 30.11 28.28 -1.42
C LEU A 28 31.61 28.08 -1.18
N GLU A 29 31.99 27.93 0.09
CA GLU A 29 33.39 27.78 0.50
C GLU A 29 33.74 26.31 0.84
N LYS A 30 34.88 25.83 0.33
CA LYS A 30 35.41 24.50 0.69
C LYS A 30 35.74 24.44 2.18
N LEU A 31 35.49 23.30 2.83
CA LEU A 31 35.64 23.08 4.29
C LEU A 31 34.61 23.81 5.16
N LYS A 32 33.62 24.48 4.55
CA LYS A 32 32.54 25.16 5.25
C LYS A 32 31.19 24.76 4.69
N ASP A 33 30.96 24.95 3.40
CA ASP A 33 29.68 24.70 2.74
C ASP A 33 29.70 23.39 1.92
N PHE A 34 30.85 23.08 1.31
CA PHE A 34 31.09 21.82 0.62
C PHE A 34 32.45 21.22 0.96
N ASN A 35 32.56 19.91 0.78
CA ASN A 35 33.75 19.14 1.08
C ASN A 35 34.03 18.12 -0.02
N GLU A 36 35.26 17.58 -0.02
CA GLU A 36 35.72 16.60 -1.01
C GLU A 36 35.96 15.23 -0.33
N GLU A 37 35.64 14.17 -1.05
CA GLU A 37 35.96 12.78 -0.73
C GLU A 37 35.71 12.39 0.74
N SER A 38 36.79 12.29 1.54
CA SER A 38 36.76 11.78 2.91
C SER A 38 36.61 12.85 3.98
N ALA A 39 36.57 14.13 3.60
CA ALA A 39 36.33 15.27 4.48
C ALA A 39 34.84 15.39 4.87
N MET A 40 34.23 14.25 5.22
CA MET A 40 32.84 14.12 5.65
C MET A 40 32.73 14.27 7.16
N SER A 41 31.57 14.76 7.64
CA SER A 41 31.22 14.62 9.05
C SER A 41 31.22 13.15 9.48
N ASP A 42 31.40 12.88 10.76
CA ASP A 42 31.32 11.51 11.27
C ASP A 42 29.93 10.91 11.06
N TYR A 43 28.89 11.74 11.09
CA TYR A 43 27.52 11.33 10.78
C TYR A 43 27.37 10.82 9.34
N LEU A 44 27.93 11.55 8.36
CA LEU A 44 27.90 11.14 6.96
C LEU A 44 28.80 9.91 6.69
N LYS A 45 29.96 9.80 7.35
CA LYS A 45 30.81 8.59 7.27
C LYS A 45 30.10 7.35 7.80
N GLU A 46 29.34 7.49 8.88
CA GLU A 46 28.50 6.41 9.39
C GLU A 46 27.39 6.05 8.41
N ALA A 47 26.71 7.04 7.83
CA ALA A 47 25.66 6.80 6.84
C ALA A 47 26.16 6.09 5.57
N LEU A 48 27.41 6.32 5.17
CA LEU A 48 28.04 5.69 4.00
C LEU A 48 28.84 4.43 4.33
N ARG A 49 28.76 3.92 5.56
CA ARG A 49 29.51 2.73 5.97
C ARG A 49 29.07 1.51 5.14
N GLY A 50 30.03 0.78 4.59
CA GLY A 50 29.75 -0.38 3.73
C GLY A 50 29.44 -0.04 2.27
N SER A 51 29.35 1.24 1.92
CA SER A 51 29.08 1.70 0.56
C SER A 51 30.32 1.84 -0.32
N ALA A 52 31.49 1.35 0.12
CA ALA A 52 32.69 1.41 -0.72
C ALA A 52 32.50 0.61 -2.01
N LYS A 53 32.75 1.25 -3.17
CA LYS A 53 32.68 0.63 -4.51
C LYS A 53 33.83 -0.37 -4.80
N THR A 54 34.54 -0.84 -3.76
CA THR A 54 35.69 -1.77 -3.88
C THR A 54 35.29 -3.20 -3.54
N LYS A 55 36.02 -4.19 -4.08
CA LYS A 55 35.70 -5.63 -3.96
C LYS A 55 35.47 -6.14 -2.53
N ASN A 56 36.05 -5.52 -1.52
CA ASN A 56 35.95 -5.98 -0.13
C ASN A 56 34.85 -5.27 0.67
N LYS A 57 34.20 -4.22 0.15
CA LYS A 57 33.07 -3.46 0.75
C LYS A 57 33.18 -3.09 2.25
N THR A 58 34.37 -3.17 2.86
CA THR A 58 34.56 -3.00 4.31
C THR A 58 34.75 -1.55 4.77
N ASN A 59 34.78 -0.59 3.85
CA ASN A 59 35.02 0.82 4.15
C ASN A 59 33.79 1.69 3.80
N PHE A 60 33.80 2.97 4.18
CA PHE A 60 32.72 3.89 3.82
C PHE A 60 32.83 4.35 2.35
N GLY A 61 31.68 4.67 1.74
CA GLY A 61 31.58 5.28 0.43
C GLY A 61 32.21 6.67 0.40
N LYS A 62 32.82 7.04 -0.73
CA LYS A 62 33.47 8.33 -0.92
C LYS A 62 32.89 9.01 -2.17
N PRO A 63 31.85 9.84 -2.04
CA PRO A 63 31.44 10.72 -3.13
C PRO A 63 32.55 11.73 -3.43
N ASP A 64 32.61 12.24 -4.66
CA ASP A 64 33.64 13.23 -5.04
C ASP A 64 33.44 14.54 -4.27
N PHE A 65 32.18 14.97 -4.13
CA PHE A 65 31.80 16.11 -3.32
C PHE A 65 30.53 15.82 -2.50
N HIS A 66 30.42 16.51 -1.37
CA HIS A 66 29.22 16.50 -0.54
C HIS A 66 28.98 17.85 0.13
N LEU A 67 27.70 18.15 0.35
CA LEU A 67 27.22 19.35 1.05
C LEU A 67 26.26 18.92 2.16
N GLU A 68 26.54 19.36 3.38
CA GLU A 68 25.79 18.98 4.60
C GLU A 68 25.06 20.17 5.24
N GLY A 69 25.23 21.39 4.70
CA GLY A 69 24.64 22.63 5.22
C GLY A 69 23.19 22.90 4.81
N TYR A 70 22.59 22.02 4.00
CA TYR A 70 21.22 22.12 3.52
C TYR A 70 20.25 21.26 4.35
N ARG A 71 18.94 21.44 4.12
CA ARG A 71 17.89 20.67 4.81
C ARG A 71 18.08 19.15 4.66
N ILE A 72 18.56 18.71 3.49
CA ILE A 72 18.91 17.32 3.18
C ILE A 72 20.32 17.31 2.58
N PRO A 73 21.11 16.23 2.79
CA PRO A 73 22.46 16.16 2.27
C PRO A 73 22.46 16.08 0.74
N ILE A 74 23.57 16.55 0.16
CA ILE A 74 23.80 16.54 -1.28
C ILE A 74 25.09 15.78 -1.54
N ILE A 75 25.06 14.85 -2.49
CA ILE A 75 26.24 14.09 -2.90
C ILE A 75 26.43 14.20 -4.41
N ILE A 76 27.69 14.34 -4.83
CA ILE A 76 28.06 14.55 -6.23
C ILE A 76 29.09 13.49 -6.61
N GLU A 77 28.85 12.84 -7.75
CA GLU A 77 29.79 11.92 -8.38
C GLU A 77 30.11 12.40 -9.79
N ASN A 78 31.40 12.35 -10.15
CA ASN A 78 31.94 12.84 -11.40
C ASN A 78 32.54 11.69 -12.21
N LYS A 79 32.39 11.74 -13.54
CA LYS A 79 33.05 10.80 -14.46
C LYS A 79 33.56 11.47 -15.72
N LEU A 80 34.80 11.17 -16.09
CA LEU A 80 35.37 11.63 -17.36
C LEU A 80 34.64 11.03 -18.56
N GLY A 81 34.15 11.90 -19.44
CA GLY A 81 33.50 11.62 -20.71
C GLY A 81 31.98 11.59 -20.65
N LEU A 82 31.29 12.31 -21.56
CA LEU A 82 29.83 12.46 -21.53
C LEU A 82 29.06 11.12 -21.52
N LYS A 83 29.61 10.10 -22.20
CA LYS A 83 29.03 8.75 -22.24
C LYS A 83 29.03 8.04 -20.87
N LYS A 84 29.72 8.58 -19.87
CA LYS A 84 29.80 8.05 -18.51
C LYS A 84 28.84 8.72 -17.53
N LEU A 85 27.92 9.56 -18.01
CA LEU A 85 26.88 10.15 -17.15
C LEU A 85 26.04 9.06 -16.47
N LYS A 86 25.46 8.15 -17.26
CA LYS A 86 24.57 7.09 -16.76
C LYS A 86 24.58 5.83 -17.61
N ALA A 87 24.32 4.69 -16.97
CA ALA A 87 24.06 3.40 -17.61
C ALA A 87 22.62 2.95 -17.33
N GLU A 88 21.87 2.70 -18.40
CA GLU A 88 20.46 2.31 -18.33
C GLU A 88 20.09 1.21 -19.34
N THR A 89 18.94 0.60 -19.14
CA THR A 89 18.24 -0.28 -20.08
C THR A 89 16.88 0.34 -20.41
N LYS A 90 16.07 -0.35 -21.23
CA LYS A 90 14.66 0.03 -21.44
C LYS A 90 13.83 0.01 -20.15
N SER A 91 14.29 -0.68 -19.10
CA SER A 91 13.58 -0.80 -17.82
C SER A 91 14.08 0.15 -16.74
N GLY A 92 15.08 1.01 -17.02
CA GLY A 92 15.61 1.99 -16.07
C GLY A 92 17.12 1.94 -15.87
N LEU A 93 17.61 2.66 -14.85
CA LEU A 93 19.04 2.71 -14.49
C LEU A 93 19.55 1.33 -14.01
N LYS A 94 20.83 1.06 -14.26
CA LYS A 94 21.49 -0.18 -13.83
C LYS A 94 22.16 -0.02 -12.46
N PHE A 95 21.95 -0.98 -11.57
CA PHE A 95 22.58 -1.01 -10.24
C PHE A 95 23.57 -2.18 -10.06
N ASP A 96 24.06 -2.76 -11.16
CA ASP A 96 25.15 -3.73 -11.09
C ASP A 96 26.49 -3.05 -10.71
N GLU A 97 27.39 -3.79 -10.08
CA GLU A 97 28.66 -3.26 -9.55
C GLU A 97 29.48 -2.52 -10.62
N LYS A 98 29.44 -2.97 -11.88
CA LYS A 98 30.17 -2.32 -12.96
C LYS A 98 29.53 -0.98 -13.33
N SER A 99 28.20 -0.91 -13.38
CA SER A 99 27.50 0.35 -13.63
C SER A 99 27.70 1.36 -12.50
N ILE A 100 27.58 0.93 -11.24
CA ILE A 100 27.80 1.78 -10.05
C ILE A 100 29.22 2.38 -10.02
N ALA A 101 30.23 1.59 -10.37
CA ALA A 101 31.62 2.05 -10.32
C ALA A 101 31.99 2.99 -11.49
N ASN A 102 31.39 2.80 -12.67
CA ASN A 102 31.87 3.43 -13.89
C ASN A 102 31.02 4.60 -14.40
N TYR A 103 29.86 4.88 -13.79
CA TYR A 103 28.94 5.91 -14.25
C TYR A 103 28.52 6.83 -13.10
N ALA A 104 28.44 8.14 -13.39
CA ALA A 104 28.27 9.18 -12.38
C ALA A 104 26.91 9.05 -11.66
N VAL A 105 25.81 9.04 -12.41
CA VAL A 105 24.44 8.93 -11.87
C VAL A 105 24.25 7.63 -11.08
N ASN A 106 24.69 6.50 -11.64
CA ASN A 106 24.56 5.20 -10.98
C ASN A 106 25.37 5.15 -9.66
N GLY A 107 26.55 5.77 -9.64
CA GLY A 107 27.40 5.87 -8.47
C GLY A 107 26.82 6.75 -7.35
N THR A 108 26.31 7.94 -7.69
CA THR A 108 25.72 8.86 -6.71
C THR A 108 24.41 8.32 -6.15
N LEU A 109 23.54 7.71 -6.97
CA LEU A 109 22.30 7.10 -6.49
C LEU A 109 22.57 5.95 -5.53
N TYR A 110 23.57 5.12 -5.82
CA TYR A 110 23.99 4.05 -4.91
C TYR A 110 24.40 4.59 -3.54
N TYR A 111 25.19 5.67 -3.49
CA TYR A 111 25.53 6.30 -2.22
C TYR A 111 24.30 6.86 -1.49
N ALA A 112 23.43 7.59 -2.17
CA ALA A 112 22.20 8.14 -1.58
C ALA A 112 21.29 7.05 -0.99
N GLN A 113 21.11 5.95 -1.71
CA GLN A 113 20.28 4.82 -1.27
C GLN A 113 20.86 4.14 -0.03
N ASN A 114 22.18 3.95 0.03
CA ASN A 114 22.82 3.40 1.24
C ASN A 114 22.74 4.36 2.43
N MET A 115 22.88 5.67 2.20
CA MET A 115 22.66 6.67 3.24
C MET A 115 21.26 6.57 3.84
N ILE A 116 20.25 6.33 3.00
CA ILE A 116 18.87 6.12 3.47
C ILE A 116 18.71 4.77 4.17
N SER A 117 19.30 3.71 3.61
CA SER A 117 19.28 2.36 4.21
C SER A 117 19.94 2.30 5.59
N SER A 118 20.82 3.25 5.92
CA SER A 118 21.46 3.36 7.24
C SER A 118 20.56 3.98 8.32
N GLU A 119 19.34 4.42 7.96
CA GLU A 119 18.40 5.18 8.80
C GLU A 119 18.91 6.55 9.30
N LYS A 120 20.11 6.98 8.87
CA LYS A 120 20.68 8.29 9.22
C LYS A 120 20.05 9.43 8.41
N TYR A 121 19.70 9.15 7.16
CA TYR A 121 19.03 10.12 6.29
C TYR A 121 17.75 9.50 5.73
N HIS A 122 16.77 10.34 5.40
CA HIS A 122 15.52 9.88 4.77
C HIS A 122 15.38 10.39 3.33
N GLU A 123 16.11 11.44 2.98
CA GLU A 123 16.05 12.13 1.71
C GLU A 123 17.46 12.63 1.37
N VAL A 124 17.86 12.53 0.09
CA VAL A 124 19.19 12.93 -0.38
C VAL A 124 19.06 13.54 -1.79
N VAL A 125 19.81 14.61 -2.08
CA VAL A 125 19.99 15.08 -3.46
C VAL A 125 21.23 14.41 -4.05
N ALA A 126 21.05 13.65 -5.12
CA ALA A 126 22.12 12.93 -5.80
C ALA A 126 22.40 13.57 -7.16
N ILE A 127 23.63 14.03 -7.38
CA ILE A 127 24.04 14.72 -8.61
C ILE A 127 25.10 13.91 -9.33
N GLY A 128 24.84 13.57 -10.60
CA GLY A 128 25.81 12.94 -11.48
C GLY A 128 26.34 13.94 -12.49
N VAL A 129 27.66 14.07 -12.60
CA VAL A 129 28.33 14.96 -13.56
C VAL A 129 29.23 14.15 -14.48
N ALA A 130 29.14 14.39 -15.79
CA ALA A 130 30.09 13.85 -16.73
C ALA A 130 30.37 14.85 -17.87
N GLY A 131 31.58 14.84 -18.41
CA GLY A 131 31.95 15.80 -19.44
C GLY A 131 33.26 15.46 -20.15
N ASP A 132 33.42 16.01 -21.35
CA ASP A 132 34.62 15.84 -22.19
C ASP A 132 35.53 17.08 -22.17
N ASP A 133 34.97 18.27 -21.91
CA ASP A 133 35.64 19.56 -21.78
C ASP A 133 34.72 20.57 -21.05
N SER A 134 35.16 21.83 -20.89
CA SER A 134 34.42 22.88 -20.16
C SER A 134 33.10 23.32 -20.80
N GLU A 135 32.91 23.09 -22.11
CA GLU A 135 31.67 23.42 -22.83
C GLU A 135 30.76 22.17 -22.98
N ASN A 136 31.34 20.97 -22.91
CA ASN A 136 30.65 19.70 -23.05
C ASN A 136 30.52 18.96 -21.70
N ILE A 137 29.64 19.47 -20.83
CA ILE A 137 29.32 18.91 -19.51
C ILE A 137 27.83 18.64 -19.39
N SER A 138 27.50 17.51 -18.80
CA SER A 138 26.14 17.11 -18.48
C SER A 138 26.02 16.87 -16.98
N ILE A 139 24.94 17.41 -16.41
CA ILE A 139 24.59 17.31 -14.99
C ILE A 139 23.17 16.78 -14.92
N ASP A 140 22.97 15.66 -14.24
CA ASP A 140 21.64 15.16 -13.89
C ASP A 140 21.47 15.24 -12.37
N VAL A 141 20.36 15.84 -11.94
CA VAL A 141 20.00 15.99 -10.52
C VAL A 141 18.83 15.06 -10.19
N TYR A 142 18.98 14.33 -9.09
CA TYR A 142 17.99 13.38 -8.59
C TYR A 142 17.62 13.70 -7.15
N TYR A 143 16.32 13.60 -6.87
CA TYR A 143 15.78 13.55 -5.53
C TYR A 143 15.57 12.10 -5.11
N VAL A 144 16.29 11.64 -4.10
CA VAL A 144 16.23 10.26 -3.60
C VAL A 144 15.44 10.26 -2.30
N PHE A 145 14.36 9.49 -2.25
CA PHE A 145 13.38 9.48 -1.15
C PHE A 145 13.22 8.10 -0.51
N GLY A 146 14.06 7.14 -0.90
CA GLY A 146 14.08 5.79 -0.36
C GLY A 146 15.34 5.02 -0.72
N ALA A 147 15.56 3.89 -0.05
CA ALA A 147 16.69 3.00 -0.27
C ALA A 147 16.51 2.04 -1.46
N SER A 148 15.29 1.90 -2.01
CA SER A 148 15.03 1.06 -3.18
C SER A 148 15.70 1.60 -4.45
N GLU A 149 16.09 0.69 -5.36
CA GLU A 149 16.62 1.02 -6.68
C GLU A 149 15.71 1.91 -7.52
N LYS A 150 14.41 2.02 -7.18
CA LYS A 150 13.43 2.86 -7.89
C LYS A 150 13.00 4.10 -7.10
N ALA A 151 13.50 4.28 -5.87
CA ALA A 151 13.05 5.35 -4.98
C ALA A 151 13.78 6.69 -5.24
N TYR A 152 13.77 7.12 -6.50
CA TYR A 152 14.31 8.41 -6.92
C TYR A 152 13.40 9.10 -7.95
N LYS A 153 13.51 10.42 -8.03
CA LYS A 153 12.88 11.27 -9.04
C LYS A 153 13.96 12.10 -9.73
N LYS A 154 14.06 11.99 -11.05
CA LYS A 154 14.91 12.88 -11.86
C LYS A 154 14.27 14.26 -11.91
N ILE A 155 15.04 15.31 -11.65
CA ILE A 155 14.58 16.69 -11.77
C ILE A 155 14.90 17.20 -13.17
N GLU A 156 14.02 16.92 -14.14
CA GLU A 156 14.25 17.20 -15.57
C GLU A 156 14.58 18.68 -15.87
N ALA A 157 14.03 19.60 -15.08
CA ALA A 157 14.26 21.03 -15.25
C ALA A 157 15.60 21.53 -14.67
N CYS A 158 16.36 20.69 -13.96
CA CYS A 158 17.55 21.10 -13.22
C CYS A 158 18.80 20.37 -13.73
N ASN A 159 19.63 21.11 -14.47
CA ASN A 159 20.90 20.65 -15.03
C ASN A 159 22.07 21.59 -14.69
N THR A 160 21.93 22.37 -13.61
CA THR A 160 22.95 23.29 -13.09
C THR A 160 23.05 23.19 -11.57
N PHE A 161 24.04 23.87 -10.98
CA PHE A 161 24.20 23.96 -9.52
C PHE A 161 23.49 25.18 -8.91
N ASP A 162 22.83 26.04 -9.71
CA ASP A 162 22.36 27.37 -9.25
C ASP A 162 21.33 27.30 -8.12
N PHE A 163 20.62 26.17 -7.99
CA PHE A 163 19.73 25.94 -6.86
C PHE A 163 20.45 25.87 -5.50
N LEU A 164 21.77 25.68 -5.50
CA LEU A 164 22.67 25.68 -4.34
C LEU A 164 23.24 27.06 -4.01
N GLU A 165 22.74 28.15 -4.61
CA GLU A 165 23.25 29.49 -4.32
C GLU A 165 23.02 29.89 -2.86
N ASN A 166 21.85 29.57 -2.30
CA ASN A 166 21.51 29.85 -0.92
C ASN A 166 20.34 29.00 -0.40
N GLN A 167 19.99 29.18 0.87
CA GLN A 167 18.92 28.41 1.51
C GLN A 167 17.54 28.65 0.90
N ALA A 168 17.25 29.85 0.41
CA ALA A 168 15.95 30.15 -0.18
C ALA A 168 15.79 29.48 -1.55
N THR A 169 16.83 29.49 -2.38
CA THR A 169 16.83 28.79 -3.69
C THR A 169 16.75 27.29 -3.49
N PHE A 170 17.47 26.75 -2.50
CA PHE A 170 17.42 25.32 -2.19
C PHE A 170 16.03 24.90 -1.69
N GLU A 171 15.39 25.66 -0.81
CA GLU A 171 14.04 25.37 -0.34
C GLU A 171 12.99 25.42 -1.47
N ALA A 172 13.15 26.33 -2.45
CA ALA A 172 12.30 26.36 -3.64
C ALA A 172 12.50 25.12 -4.52
N PHE A 173 13.75 24.72 -4.74
CA PHE A 173 14.09 23.47 -5.42
C PHE A 173 13.49 22.26 -4.70
N TYR A 174 13.71 22.14 -3.39
CA TYR A 174 13.24 21.03 -2.57
C TYR A 174 11.71 20.88 -2.65
N LYS A 175 10.96 21.97 -2.53
CA LYS A 175 9.49 21.95 -2.69
C LYS A 175 9.02 21.43 -4.05
N SER A 176 9.78 21.71 -5.11
CA SER A 176 9.48 21.20 -6.47
C SER A 176 9.94 19.75 -6.67
N ALA A 177 10.96 19.32 -5.92
CA ALA A 177 11.57 18.01 -6.01
C ALA A 177 10.74 16.93 -5.31
N ILE A 178 10.12 17.24 -4.16
CA ILE A 178 9.24 16.33 -3.43
C ILE A 178 8.15 15.76 -4.36
N LEU A 179 7.79 14.50 -4.14
CA LEU A 179 6.74 13.82 -4.89
C LEU A 179 5.39 14.50 -4.70
N SER A 180 4.74 14.84 -5.81
CA SER A 180 3.31 15.19 -5.82
C SER A 180 2.45 13.97 -5.50
N GLU A 181 1.20 14.19 -5.08
CA GLU A 181 0.26 13.08 -4.84
C GLU A 181 0.03 12.23 -6.08
N GLU A 182 0.04 12.83 -7.28
CA GLU A 182 -0.08 12.11 -8.54
C GLU A 182 1.16 11.23 -8.82
N GLU A 183 2.36 11.74 -8.53
CA GLU A 183 3.61 10.97 -8.69
C GLU A 183 3.66 9.80 -7.70
N LYS A 184 3.30 10.04 -6.42
CA LYS A 184 3.17 8.96 -5.43
C LYS A 184 2.20 7.88 -5.90
N HIS A 185 1.04 8.29 -6.44
CA HIS A 185 0.04 7.35 -6.94
C HIS A 185 0.56 6.52 -8.12
N LYS A 186 1.27 7.13 -9.07
CA LYS A 186 1.90 6.40 -10.19
C LYS A 186 2.94 5.39 -9.71
N ILE A 187 3.80 5.79 -8.78
CA ILE A 187 4.80 4.90 -8.18
C ILE A 187 4.09 3.72 -7.50
N LEU A 188 3.10 4.01 -6.67
CA LEU A 188 2.29 3.00 -5.99
C LEU A 188 1.68 2.01 -6.99
N ILE A 189 1.01 2.48 -8.06
CA ILE A 189 0.43 1.60 -9.08
C ILE A 189 1.50 0.69 -9.71
N SER A 190 2.64 1.26 -10.10
CA SER A 190 3.72 0.50 -10.73
C SER A 190 4.30 -0.57 -9.78
N SER A 191 4.45 -0.22 -8.50
CA SER A 191 4.89 -1.14 -7.45
C SER A 191 3.84 -2.21 -7.15
N GLN A 192 2.55 -1.87 -7.18
CA GLN A 192 1.45 -2.83 -6.99
C GLN A 192 1.40 -3.86 -8.12
N GLU A 193 1.62 -3.45 -9.38
CA GLU A 193 1.69 -4.39 -10.51
C GLU A 193 2.86 -5.37 -10.37
N GLU A 194 4.02 -4.87 -9.96
CA GLU A 194 5.21 -5.68 -9.70
C GLU A 194 4.99 -6.65 -8.52
N LEU A 195 4.43 -6.17 -7.40
CA LEU A 195 4.07 -7.00 -6.25
C LEU A 195 3.03 -8.06 -6.62
N ARG A 196 2.07 -7.76 -7.50
CA ARG A 196 1.12 -8.74 -8.03
C ARG A 196 1.82 -9.85 -8.81
N ILE A 197 2.82 -9.51 -9.62
CA ILE A 197 3.64 -10.49 -10.35
C ILE A 197 4.43 -11.35 -9.36
N TYR A 198 5.07 -10.73 -8.36
CA TYR A 198 5.83 -11.47 -7.34
C TYR A 198 4.95 -12.37 -6.47
N ALA A 199 3.76 -11.92 -6.09
CA ALA A 199 2.81 -12.74 -5.34
C ALA A 199 2.37 -13.98 -6.12
N LYS A 200 2.12 -13.87 -7.44
CA LYS A 200 1.83 -15.04 -8.29
C LYS A 200 2.99 -16.04 -8.33
N LYS A 201 4.23 -15.55 -8.45
CA LYS A 201 5.44 -16.37 -8.42
C LYS A 201 5.63 -17.04 -7.06
N LEU A 202 5.44 -16.30 -5.97
CA LEU A 202 5.51 -16.82 -4.61
C LEU A 202 4.44 -17.89 -4.35
N ASN A 203 3.21 -17.69 -4.82
CA ASN A 203 2.15 -18.69 -4.73
C ASN A 203 2.53 -19.99 -5.45
N ARG A 204 3.12 -19.89 -6.64
CA ARG A 204 3.65 -21.05 -7.37
C ARG A 204 4.77 -21.73 -6.60
N LEU A 205 5.74 -20.97 -6.08
CA LEU A 205 6.84 -21.49 -5.25
C LEU A 205 6.29 -22.28 -4.05
N MET A 206 5.41 -21.65 -3.25
CA MET A 206 4.81 -22.29 -2.07
C MET A 206 3.95 -23.51 -2.44
N HIS A 207 3.24 -23.47 -3.56
CA HIS A 207 2.49 -24.62 -4.06
C HIS A 207 3.38 -25.80 -4.44
N ASN A 208 4.50 -25.55 -5.14
CA ASN A 208 5.48 -26.58 -5.50
C ASN A 208 6.09 -27.26 -4.26
N HIS A 209 6.15 -26.55 -3.13
CA HIS A 209 6.58 -27.06 -1.83
C HIS A 209 5.44 -27.60 -0.94
N ASN A 210 4.26 -27.86 -1.50
CA ASN A 210 3.10 -28.41 -0.77
C ASN A 210 2.63 -27.56 0.43
N ILE A 211 2.80 -26.24 0.35
CA ILE A 211 2.26 -25.29 1.33
C ILE A 211 0.83 -24.91 0.90
N THR A 212 -0.14 -25.20 1.77
CA THR A 212 -1.58 -24.96 1.49
C THR A 212 -1.91 -23.47 1.52
N ALA A 213 -3.00 -23.03 0.86
CA ALA A 213 -3.38 -21.61 0.87
C ALA A 213 -3.53 -21.01 2.28
N ALA A 214 -4.10 -21.75 3.22
CA ALA A 214 -4.21 -21.33 4.63
C ALA A 214 -2.82 -21.11 5.27
N GLN A 215 -1.86 -22.00 4.99
CA GLN A 215 -0.49 -21.87 5.49
C GLN A 215 0.26 -20.70 4.83
N ARG A 216 0.03 -20.43 3.53
CA ARG A 216 0.71 -19.35 2.79
C ARG A 216 0.55 -17.99 3.46
N VAL A 217 -0.64 -17.72 4.00
CA VAL A 217 -0.96 -16.49 4.75
C VAL A 217 -0.01 -16.30 5.93
N LEU A 218 0.13 -17.36 6.72
CA LEU A 218 0.92 -17.39 7.94
C LEU A 218 2.42 -17.35 7.62
N TYR A 219 2.84 -18.04 6.57
CA TYR A 219 4.20 -17.97 6.05
C TYR A 219 4.57 -16.54 5.70
N VAL A 220 3.78 -15.90 4.85
CA VAL A 220 4.08 -14.53 4.40
C VAL A 220 4.12 -13.55 5.58
N SER A 221 3.10 -13.57 6.43
CA SER A 221 3.01 -12.67 7.58
C SER A 221 4.15 -12.93 8.59
N GLY A 222 4.44 -14.20 8.86
CA GLY A 222 5.49 -14.61 9.79
C GLY A 222 6.89 -14.29 9.29
N MET A 223 7.19 -14.55 8.01
CA MET A 223 8.48 -14.19 7.41
C MET A 223 8.70 -12.67 7.44
N LEU A 224 7.69 -11.87 7.13
CA LEU A 224 7.81 -10.41 7.17
C LEU A 224 8.04 -9.89 8.59
N LEU A 225 7.41 -10.51 9.60
CA LEU A 225 7.65 -10.18 11.01
C LEU A 225 9.07 -10.56 11.45
N SER A 226 9.59 -11.73 11.04
CA SER A 226 10.95 -12.13 11.42
C SER A 226 12.05 -11.31 10.73
N MET A 227 11.73 -10.63 9.62
CA MET A 227 12.63 -9.67 8.97
C MET A 227 12.67 -8.31 9.69
N GLN A 228 11.76 -8.03 10.64
CA GLN A 228 11.75 -6.76 11.36
C GLN A 228 12.80 -6.75 12.47
N ASP A 229 13.39 -5.59 12.69
CA ASP A 229 14.19 -5.34 13.90
C ASP A 229 13.32 -5.40 15.16
N ILE A 230 13.90 -5.98 16.19
CA ILE A 230 13.34 -5.98 17.54
C ILE A 230 13.82 -4.71 18.22
N ARG A 231 12.87 -3.84 18.59
CA ARG A 231 13.15 -2.55 19.21
C ARG A 231 12.51 -2.46 20.60
N ASP A 232 13.18 -1.75 21.51
CA ASP A 232 12.61 -1.40 22.81
C ASP A 232 11.56 -0.27 22.68
N LYS A 233 10.99 0.15 23.82
CA LYS A 233 10.00 1.25 23.85
C LYS A 233 10.58 2.61 23.46
N ASP A 234 11.89 2.76 23.59
CA ASP A 234 12.62 3.99 23.26
C ASP A 234 13.10 3.99 21.80
N GLY A 235 12.84 2.91 21.05
CA GLY A 235 13.18 2.74 19.65
C GLY A 235 14.58 2.17 19.39
N ASN A 236 15.32 1.79 20.43
CA ASN A 236 16.65 1.21 20.29
C ASN A 236 16.57 -0.24 19.82
N ILE A 237 17.46 -0.63 18.90
CA ILE A 237 17.52 -1.99 18.37
C ILE A 237 18.10 -2.93 19.43
N LEU A 238 17.30 -3.90 19.86
CA LEU A 238 17.68 -5.00 20.75
C LEU A 238 18.18 -6.22 19.97
N GLY A 239 17.65 -6.42 18.76
CA GLY A 239 18.03 -7.51 17.86
C GLY A 239 17.69 -7.13 16.43
N VAL A 240 18.58 -7.44 15.50
CA VAL A 240 18.35 -7.20 14.07
C VAL A 240 17.41 -8.25 13.49
N GLY A 241 16.62 -7.84 12.49
CA GLY A 241 15.79 -8.76 11.72
C GLY A 241 16.62 -9.84 10.99
N LEU A 242 16.00 -11.00 10.74
CA LEU A 242 16.65 -12.07 9.99
C LEU A 242 16.84 -11.69 8.51
N ILE A 243 17.95 -12.17 7.94
CA ILE A 243 18.27 -12.09 6.51
C ILE A 243 18.47 -13.50 5.92
N PRO A 244 18.43 -13.67 4.58
CA PRO A 244 18.55 -14.99 3.95
C PRO A 244 19.80 -15.79 4.32
N ASP A 245 20.89 -15.11 4.68
CA ASP A 245 22.15 -15.73 5.06
C ASP A 245 22.12 -16.36 6.45
N ASP A 246 21.21 -15.95 7.33
CA ASP A 246 21.05 -16.52 8.67
C ASP A 246 20.43 -17.93 8.63
N LEU A 247 19.65 -18.21 7.59
CA LEU A 247 19.02 -19.50 7.36
C LEU A 247 20.01 -20.39 6.61
N ILE A 248 20.40 -21.54 7.17
CA ILE A 248 21.47 -22.37 6.61
C ILE A 248 21.04 -23.81 6.33
N GLY A 249 19.79 -24.16 6.60
CA GLY A 249 19.28 -25.53 6.48
C GLY A 249 19.96 -26.48 7.47
N SER A 250 20.16 -26.03 8.70
CA SER A 250 20.81 -26.84 9.74
C SER A 250 19.93 -28.03 10.11
N LYS A 251 20.57 -29.19 10.33
CA LYS A 251 19.90 -30.40 10.86
C LYS A 251 19.82 -30.41 12.39
N LEU A 252 20.43 -29.44 13.07
CA LEU A 252 20.37 -29.33 14.52
C LEU A 252 19.02 -28.76 14.93
N GLU A 253 18.33 -29.41 15.86
CA GLU A 253 16.97 -29.08 16.28
C GLU A 253 16.75 -27.58 16.60
N LYS A 254 17.70 -26.95 17.30
CA LYS A 254 17.61 -25.54 17.69
C LYS A 254 17.99 -24.53 16.59
N SER A 255 18.60 -25.00 15.51
CA SER A 255 19.11 -24.14 14.45
C SER A 255 18.44 -24.42 13.10
N ARG A 256 17.37 -25.23 13.10
CA ARG A 256 16.50 -25.41 11.94
C ARG A 256 15.94 -24.06 11.50
N ASP A 257 15.86 -23.82 10.19
CA ASP A 257 15.48 -22.52 9.65
C ASP A 257 14.09 -22.07 10.14
N GLY A 258 13.11 -22.98 10.15
CA GLY A 258 11.78 -22.73 10.69
C GLY A 258 11.80 -22.37 12.17
N LYS A 259 12.68 -22.98 12.96
CA LYS A 259 12.83 -22.67 14.39
C LYS A 259 13.40 -21.27 14.59
N LEU A 260 14.45 -20.91 13.85
CA LEU A 260 15.03 -19.55 13.89
C LEU A 260 13.98 -18.49 13.55
N ILE A 261 13.18 -18.73 12.50
CA ILE A 261 12.11 -17.82 12.08
C ILE A 261 11.06 -17.67 13.18
N THR A 262 10.59 -18.79 13.74
CA THR A 262 9.54 -18.76 14.77
C THR A 262 10.03 -18.15 16.09
N ASP A 263 11.30 -18.34 16.44
CA ASP A 263 11.92 -17.75 17.63
C ASP A 263 12.09 -16.24 17.48
N GLN A 264 12.47 -15.77 16.29
CA GLN A 264 12.53 -14.34 16.01
C GLN A 264 11.14 -13.70 16.11
N ILE A 265 10.09 -14.34 15.57
CA ILE A 265 8.70 -13.87 15.70
C ILE A 265 8.30 -13.80 17.17
N GLU A 266 8.64 -14.83 17.96
CA GLU A 266 8.37 -14.87 19.40
C GLU A 266 8.98 -13.67 20.13
N GLU A 267 10.27 -13.43 19.96
CA GLU A 267 10.97 -12.31 20.60
C GLU A 267 10.45 -10.95 20.11
N PHE A 268 10.17 -10.82 18.81
CA PHE A 268 9.54 -9.64 18.26
C PHE A 268 8.19 -9.37 18.92
N LEU A 269 7.29 -10.36 19.00
CA LEU A 269 5.96 -10.19 19.61
C LEU A 269 6.04 -9.84 21.11
N LYS A 270 6.96 -10.45 21.86
CA LYS A 270 7.18 -10.12 23.28
C LYS A 270 7.58 -8.66 23.48
N SER A 271 8.46 -8.14 22.62
CA SER A 271 8.92 -6.74 22.70
C SER A 271 7.78 -5.71 22.54
N ARG A 272 6.69 -6.09 21.86
CA ARG A 272 5.54 -5.20 21.57
C ARG A 272 4.59 -4.99 22.74
N GLY A 273 4.76 -5.71 23.85
CA GLY A 273 3.90 -5.56 25.03
C GLY A 273 2.43 -5.94 24.79
N ILE A 274 2.16 -6.83 23.82
CA ILE A 274 0.83 -7.39 23.60
C ILE A 274 0.44 -8.31 24.75
N SER A 275 -0.87 -8.55 24.94
CA SER A 275 -1.35 -9.43 26.02
C SER A 275 -0.87 -10.87 25.84
N GLU A 276 -0.61 -11.57 26.95
CA GLU A 276 -0.13 -12.96 26.93
C GLU A 276 -1.05 -13.88 26.11
N GLN A 277 -2.37 -13.73 26.23
CA GLN A 277 -3.33 -14.52 25.44
C GLN A 277 -3.20 -14.26 23.93
N LYS A 278 -3.04 -12.99 23.53
CA LYS A 278 -2.88 -12.61 22.13
C LYS A 278 -1.57 -13.15 21.57
N TYR A 279 -0.50 -12.97 22.32
CA TYR A 279 0.83 -13.48 22.03
C TYR A 279 0.80 -14.99 21.78
N GLN A 280 0.27 -15.78 22.72
CA GLN A 280 0.20 -17.24 22.60
C GLN A 280 -0.63 -17.68 21.40
N LEU A 281 -1.75 -17.01 21.12
CA LEU A 281 -2.58 -17.32 19.97
C LEU A 281 -1.83 -17.08 18.66
N MET A 282 -1.20 -15.92 18.50
CA MET A 282 -0.43 -15.59 17.29
C MET A 282 0.74 -16.55 17.10
N LEU A 283 1.50 -16.83 18.17
CA LEU A 283 2.63 -17.77 18.11
C LEU A 283 2.17 -19.19 17.73
N SER A 284 1.01 -19.63 18.24
CA SER A 284 0.44 -20.93 17.86
C SER A 284 0.13 -21.01 16.36
N SER A 285 -0.32 -19.92 15.74
CA SER A 285 -0.51 -19.87 14.29
C SER A 285 0.83 -19.93 13.54
N PHE A 286 1.82 -19.16 13.96
CA PHE A 286 3.14 -19.13 13.30
C PHE A 286 3.96 -20.42 13.50
N SER A 287 3.67 -21.22 14.52
CA SER A 287 4.31 -22.52 14.76
C SER A 287 4.18 -23.49 13.57
N GLN A 288 3.21 -23.28 12.66
CA GLN A 288 3.10 -24.07 11.43
C GLN A 288 4.34 -23.95 10.53
N ILE A 289 5.13 -22.88 10.63
CA ILE A 289 6.36 -22.68 9.85
C ILE A 289 7.46 -23.66 10.26
N SER A 290 7.54 -24.01 11.55
CA SER A 290 8.57 -24.88 12.13
C SER A 290 8.12 -26.31 12.41
N LYS A 291 6.82 -26.59 12.22
CA LYS A 291 6.17 -27.87 12.54
C LYS A 291 6.65 -29.05 11.69
N ASP A 292 6.91 -28.81 10.40
CA ASP A 292 7.36 -29.84 9.46
C ASP A 292 8.88 -29.75 9.26
N GLU A 293 9.62 -30.62 9.93
CA GLU A 293 11.09 -30.59 9.93
C GLU A 293 11.69 -30.84 8.54
N GLN A 294 10.97 -31.54 7.65
CA GLN A 294 11.44 -31.78 6.28
C GLN A 294 11.58 -30.48 5.48
N ARG A 295 10.84 -29.43 5.86
CA ARG A 295 10.93 -28.11 5.22
C ARG A 295 12.22 -27.36 5.55
N ASP A 296 12.97 -27.83 6.53
CA ASP A 296 14.27 -27.28 6.94
C ASP A 296 15.45 -28.03 6.30
N GLU A 297 15.20 -29.17 5.64
CA GLU A 297 16.24 -29.94 4.95
C GLU A 297 16.64 -29.30 3.61
N PRO A 298 17.95 -29.16 3.31
CA PRO A 298 18.40 -28.63 2.02
C PRO A 298 17.90 -29.48 0.84
N MET A 299 17.27 -28.83 -0.13
CA MET A 299 16.77 -29.46 -1.36
C MET A 299 17.15 -28.65 -2.60
N GLU A 300 16.88 -29.21 -3.79
CA GLU A 300 17.08 -28.47 -5.04
C GLU A 300 16.25 -27.17 -5.04
N ASN A 301 16.86 -26.09 -5.52
CA ASN A 301 16.22 -24.78 -5.56
C ASN A 301 15.15 -24.74 -6.65
N ASP A 302 13.96 -24.28 -6.30
CA ASP A 302 12.90 -24.01 -7.27
C ASP A 302 13.35 -22.95 -8.28
N LYS A 303 12.80 -23.03 -9.50
CA LYS A 303 13.10 -22.13 -10.61
C LYS A 303 12.86 -20.65 -10.27
N GLU A 304 11.91 -20.36 -9.36
CA GLU A 304 11.62 -18.99 -8.93
C GLU A 304 12.75 -18.36 -8.10
N VAL A 305 13.57 -19.17 -7.43
CA VAL A 305 14.66 -18.71 -6.54
C VAL A 305 16.05 -19.14 -7.01
N ALA A 306 16.16 -19.93 -8.08
CA ALA A 306 17.43 -20.43 -8.62
C ALA A 306 18.44 -19.32 -8.99
N LYS A 307 17.98 -18.10 -9.29
CA LYS A 307 18.86 -16.94 -9.53
C LYS A 307 19.33 -16.23 -8.26
N LEU A 308 18.61 -16.41 -7.15
CA LEU A 308 18.89 -15.80 -5.85
C LEU A 308 19.75 -16.72 -4.98
N LEU A 309 19.59 -18.03 -5.13
CA LEU A 309 20.28 -19.05 -4.34
C LEU A 309 21.14 -19.94 -5.24
N SER A 310 22.44 -19.94 -4.99
CA SER A 310 23.43 -20.71 -5.76
C SER A 310 23.65 -22.14 -5.26
N LYS A 311 23.19 -22.45 -4.03
CA LYS A 311 23.33 -23.76 -3.38
C LYS A 311 21.97 -24.32 -2.98
N PRO A 312 21.80 -25.66 -2.94
CA PRO A 312 20.62 -26.29 -2.38
C PRO A 312 20.27 -25.71 -1.01
N SER A 313 19.00 -25.41 -0.81
CA SER A 313 18.50 -24.65 0.34
C SER A 313 17.18 -25.25 0.82
N SER A 314 16.87 -25.08 2.10
CA SER A 314 15.62 -25.54 2.69
C SER A 314 14.40 -24.87 2.07
N THR A 315 13.22 -25.47 2.17
CA THR A 315 11.96 -24.84 1.72
C THR A 315 11.75 -23.50 2.42
N ASN A 316 11.98 -23.46 3.74
CA ASN A 316 11.83 -22.23 4.52
C ASN A 316 12.80 -21.13 4.05
N LYS A 317 14.08 -21.46 3.78
CA LYS A 317 15.05 -20.52 3.21
C LYS A 317 14.64 -20.04 1.82
N GLN A 318 14.16 -20.92 0.95
CA GLN A 318 13.74 -20.56 -0.40
C GLN A 318 12.59 -19.55 -0.37
N VAL A 319 11.54 -19.83 0.41
CA VAL A 319 10.39 -18.92 0.58
C VAL A 319 10.84 -17.60 1.24
N PHE A 320 11.63 -17.67 2.31
CA PHE A 320 12.16 -16.51 3.00
C PHE A 320 12.99 -15.60 2.07
N THR A 321 13.90 -16.19 1.29
CA THR A 321 14.76 -15.46 0.34
C THR A 321 13.93 -14.78 -0.73
N PHE A 322 12.90 -15.46 -1.26
CA PHE A 322 12.01 -14.86 -2.24
C PHE A 322 11.31 -13.62 -1.67
N ILE A 323 10.76 -13.74 -0.45
CA ILE A 323 10.08 -12.63 0.24
C ILE A 323 11.08 -11.51 0.53
N TYR A 324 12.26 -11.83 1.04
CA TYR A 324 13.27 -10.83 1.39
C TYR A 324 13.68 -9.99 0.17
N GLU A 325 14.08 -10.65 -0.91
CA GLU A 325 14.66 -9.99 -2.08
C GLU A 325 13.63 -9.24 -2.94
N ASN A 326 12.45 -9.84 -3.15
CA ASN A 326 11.47 -9.29 -4.10
C ASN A 326 10.38 -8.45 -3.43
N ILE A 327 10.19 -8.59 -2.12
CA ILE A 327 9.05 -7.99 -1.41
C ILE A 327 9.56 -7.10 -0.29
N PHE A 328 10.27 -7.64 0.70
CA PHE A 328 10.74 -6.88 1.85
C PHE A 328 11.62 -5.70 1.43
N LYS A 329 12.69 -5.92 0.66
CA LYS A 329 13.55 -4.82 0.17
C LYS A 329 12.81 -3.81 -0.70
N SER A 330 11.86 -4.29 -1.50
CA SER A 330 11.07 -3.41 -2.38
C SER A 330 10.16 -2.51 -1.57
N ILE A 331 9.51 -3.06 -0.55
CA ILE A 331 8.64 -2.34 0.37
C ILE A 331 9.51 -1.45 1.25
N ASP A 332 10.37 -2.02 2.10
CA ASP A 332 11.25 -1.33 3.07
C ASP A 332 12.12 -0.23 2.46
N GLY A 333 12.51 -0.39 1.20
CA GLY A 333 13.19 0.66 0.44
C GLY A 333 12.38 1.95 0.26
N PHE A 334 11.10 2.00 0.65
CA PHE A 334 10.27 3.22 0.73
C PHE A 334 10.09 3.74 2.18
N GLY A 335 10.88 3.28 3.15
CA GLY A 335 10.71 3.55 4.60
C GLY A 335 10.52 5.02 5.02
N GLY A 336 10.94 6.01 4.22
CA GLY A 336 10.60 7.43 4.41
C GLY A 336 9.11 7.79 4.23
N HIS A 337 8.32 6.85 3.69
CA HIS A 337 6.90 6.97 3.40
C HIS A 337 6.13 5.79 4.00
N ILE A 338 5.93 5.82 5.32
CA ILE A 338 5.19 4.81 6.11
C ILE A 338 3.81 4.47 5.47
N ASP A 339 3.18 5.42 4.81
CA ASP A 339 1.88 5.22 4.14
C ASP A 339 2.01 4.28 2.92
N MET A 340 3.06 4.49 2.09
CA MET A 340 3.34 3.60 0.95
C MET A 340 3.74 2.20 1.41
N MET A 341 4.55 2.09 2.46
CA MET A 341 4.95 0.81 3.07
C MET A 341 3.73 -0.04 3.41
N GLY A 342 2.79 0.55 4.16
CA GLY A 342 1.58 -0.12 4.58
C GLY A 342 0.72 -0.57 3.39
N GLU A 343 0.47 0.33 2.44
CA GLU A 343 -0.35 0.03 1.26
C GLU A 343 0.26 -1.11 0.42
N LEU A 344 1.59 -1.11 0.22
CA LEU A 344 2.29 -2.17 -0.49
C LEU A 344 2.21 -3.51 0.25
N TYR A 345 2.32 -3.53 1.58
CA TYR A 345 2.09 -4.75 2.37
C TYR A 345 0.67 -5.29 2.21
N SER A 346 -0.34 -4.42 2.30
CA SER A 346 -1.74 -4.83 2.16
C SER A 346 -2.05 -5.39 0.78
N GLU A 347 -1.55 -4.74 -0.28
CA GLU A 347 -1.75 -5.20 -1.65
C GLU A 347 -1.01 -6.51 -1.92
N PHE A 348 0.21 -6.65 -1.40
CA PHE A 348 0.95 -7.90 -1.50
C PHE A 348 0.22 -9.05 -0.78
N LEU A 349 -0.23 -8.84 0.46
CA LEU A 349 -0.97 -9.86 1.20
C LEU A 349 -2.22 -10.28 0.46
N LYS A 350 -3.02 -9.34 -0.05
CA LYS A 350 -4.19 -9.64 -0.89
C LYS A 350 -3.88 -10.61 -2.04
N TYR A 351 -2.76 -10.45 -2.74
CA TYR A 351 -2.36 -11.37 -3.81
C TYR A 351 -1.71 -12.66 -3.30
N ALA A 352 -0.97 -12.60 -2.20
CA ALA A 352 -0.29 -13.75 -1.59
C ALA A 352 -1.28 -14.73 -0.93
N LEU A 353 -2.43 -14.24 -0.51
CA LEU A 353 -3.59 -15.04 -0.07
C LEU A 353 -4.22 -15.84 -1.23
N GLY A 354 -3.77 -15.63 -2.47
CA GLY A 354 -4.33 -16.20 -3.68
C GLY A 354 -5.65 -15.54 -4.06
N ASP A 355 -6.28 -16.00 -5.14
CA ASP A 355 -7.59 -15.52 -5.58
C ASP A 355 -8.73 -15.97 -4.63
N GLY A 356 -8.51 -16.05 -3.31
CA GLY A 356 -9.47 -16.28 -2.20
C GLY A 356 -10.43 -17.49 -2.29
N LYS A 357 -10.53 -18.15 -3.45
CA LYS A 357 -11.42 -19.27 -3.78
C LYS A 357 -11.13 -20.48 -2.89
N GLU A 358 -9.87 -20.75 -2.58
CA GLU A 358 -9.47 -21.89 -1.72
C GLU A 358 -9.81 -21.67 -0.24
N LEU A 359 -9.93 -20.41 0.21
CA LEU A 359 -10.24 -20.06 1.60
C LEU A 359 -11.72 -19.68 1.81
N GLY A 360 -12.46 -19.38 0.73
CA GLY A 360 -13.83 -18.89 0.81
C GLY A 360 -13.96 -17.49 1.43
N ILE A 361 -12.86 -16.74 1.51
CA ILE A 361 -12.80 -15.43 2.16
C ILE A 361 -12.85 -14.35 1.08
N VAL A 362 -13.87 -13.50 1.13
CA VAL A 362 -14.03 -12.35 0.23
C VAL A 362 -13.46 -11.11 0.92
N LEU A 363 -12.31 -10.64 0.44
CA LEU A 363 -11.69 -9.41 0.94
C LEU A 363 -12.28 -8.18 0.25
N THR A 364 -12.55 -7.14 1.02
CA THR A 364 -13.01 -5.85 0.49
C THR A 364 -11.85 -5.12 -0.20
N PRO A 365 -12.01 -4.66 -1.45
CA PRO A 365 -10.97 -3.89 -2.12
C PRO A 365 -10.63 -2.59 -1.38
N PRO A 366 -9.35 -2.16 -1.32
CA PRO A 366 -8.93 -0.96 -0.57
C PRO A 366 -9.64 0.33 -0.97
N TYR A 367 -9.94 0.50 -2.26
CA TYR A 367 -10.68 1.69 -2.74
C TYR A 367 -12.12 1.72 -2.21
N VAL A 368 -12.74 0.57 -1.93
CA VAL A 368 -14.08 0.51 -1.31
C VAL A 368 -14.02 0.77 0.18
N THR A 369 -13.04 0.20 0.89
CA THR A 369 -12.86 0.46 2.33
C THR A 369 -12.58 1.94 2.56
N LYS A 370 -11.74 2.56 1.71
CA LYS A 370 -11.47 4.00 1.72
C LYS A 370 -12.71 4.84 1.38
N LEU A 371 -13.47 4.46 0.35
CA LEU A 371 -14.73 5.15 0.00
C LEU A 371 -15.71 5.17 1.18
N MET A 372 -15.96 4.02 1.81
CA MET A 372 -16.89 3.93 2.95
C MET A 372 -16.39 4.75 4.15
N ALA A 373 -15.09 4.69 4.46
CA ALA A 373 -14.49 5.48 5.51
C ALA A 373 -14.63 7.01 5.26
N GLN A 374 -14.45 7.44 4.00
CA GLN A 374 -14.62 8.83 3.59
C GLN A 374 -16.09 9.28 3.59
N ILE A 375 -17.03 8.40 3.22
CA ILE A 375 -18.49 8.64 3.31
C ILE A 375 -18.89 8.93 4.75
N LEU A 376 -18.36 8.14 5.70
CA LEU A 376 -18.60 8.36 7.13
C LEU A 376 -17.87 9.59 7.70
N GLY A 377 -17.04 10.28 6.91
CA GLY A 377 -16.31 11.46 7.34
C GLY A 377 -15.33 11.20 8.48
N ILE A 378 -14.64 10.05 8.45
CA ILE A 378 -13.66 9.67 9.46
C ILE A 378 -12.50 10.67 9.47
N ASN A 379 -12.15 11.14 10.66
CA ASN A 379 -11.06 12.07 10.95
C ASN A 379 -10.37 11.70 12.28
N SER A 380 -9.31 12.41 12.64
CA SER A 380 -8.42 12.09 13.76
C SER A 380 -9.11 12.04 15.13
N SER A 381 -10.32 12.58 15.29
CA SER A 381 -11.08 12.53 16.56
C SER A 381 -11.99 11.32 16.72
N ASN A 382 -12.24 10.55 15.65
CA ASN A 382 -13.22 9.46 15.68
C ASN A 382 -12.67 8.19 16.34
N ARG A 383 -13.59 7.31 16.76
CA ARG A 383 -13.33 5.97 17.28
C ARG A 383 -14.05 4.95 16.43
N VAL A 384 -13.28 4.16 15.70
CA VAL A 384 -13.76 3.32 14.60
C VAL A 384 -13.78 1.85 15.02
N MET A 385 -14.91 1.21 14.78
CA MET A 385 -15.14 -0.19 15.10
C MET A 385 -15.39 -1.02 13.84
N ASP A 386 -14.89 -2.25 13.83
CA ASP A 386 -15.20 -3.29 12.84
C ASP A 386 -15.44 -4.63 13.56
N LEU A 387 -16.64 -5.18 13.42
CA LEU A 387 -17.10 -6.40 14.11
C LEU A 387 -16.94 -7.68 13.28
N ALA A 388 -16.44 -7.55 12.06
CA ALA A 388 -16.13 -8.64 11.15
C ALA A 388 -14.80 -8.32 10.45
N THR A 389 -13.75 -8.12 11.25
CA THR A 389 -12.54 -7.40 10.86
C THR A 389 -11.79 -8.04 9.69
N GLY A 390 -11.85 -9.37 9.51
CA GLY A 390 -11.13 -10.06 8.46
C GLY A 390 -9.63 -9.76 8.54
N SER A 391 -9.06 -9.19 7.48
CA SER A 391 -7.65 -8.76 7.42
C SER A 391 -7.37 -7.33 7.91
N ALA A 392 -8.36 -6.69 8.54
CA ALA A 392 -8.36 -5.30 9.03
C ALA A 392 -8.44 -4.19 7.95
N GLY A 393 -8.93 -4.50 6.75
CA GLY A 393 -9.01 -3.53 5.64
C GLY A 393 -9.70 -2.21 5.98
N PHE A 394 -10.85 -2.24 6.66
CA PHE A 394 -11.56 -1.02 7.08
C PHE A 394 -10.81 -0.23 8.16
N LEU A 395 -10.25 -0.92 9.16
CA LEU A 395 -9.49 -0.26 10.23
C LEU A 395 -8.23 0.40 9.68
N ILE A 396 -7.58 -0.22 8.70
CA ILE A 396 -6.43 0.34 8.00
C ILE A 396 -6.82 1.61 7.23
N SER A 397 -7.88 1.55 6.39
CA SER A 397 -8.32 2.73 5.65
C SER A 397 -8.79 3.86 6.56
N ALA A 398 -9.43 3.54 7.69
CA ALA A 398 -9.77 4.53 8.70
C ALA A 398 -8.52 5.15 9.33
N MET A 399 -7.56 4.33 9.75
CA MET A 399 -6.30 4.77 10.33
C MET A 399 -5.53 5.72 9.41
N GLU A 400 -5.43 5.40 8.12
CA GLU A 400 -4.78 6.25 7.11
C GLU A 400 -5.43 7.64 7.05
N LEU A 401 -6.78 7.72 6.97
CA LEU A 401 -7.49 9.00 6.97
C LEU A 401 -7.28 9.80 8.26
N MET A 402 -7.23 9.11 9.41
CA MET A 402 -7.05 9.73 10.72
C MET A 402 -5.63 10.28 10.88
N ILE A 403 -4.62 9.57 10.39
CA ILE A 403 -3.21 10.00 10.37
C ILE A 403 -3.05 11.21 9.44
N ASP A 404 -3.61 11.14 8.23
CA ASP A 404 -3.61 12.25 7.28
C ASP A 404 -4.22 13.52 7.86
N ASP A 405 -5.36 13.38 8.54
CA ASP A 405 -6.05 14.48 9.20
C ASP A 405 -5.21 15.09 10.34
N ALA A 406 -4.61 14.25 11.18
CA ALA A 406 -3.70 14.70 12.25
C ALA A 406 -2.49 15.48 11.69
N GLN A 407 -1.87 14.97 10.62
CA GLN A 407 -0.73 15.62 9.97
C GLN A 407 -1.13 16.93 9.28
N LYS A 408 -2.32 17.00 8.67
CA LYS A 408 -2.85 18.24 8.09
C LYS A 408 -3.14 19.29 9.17
N GLN A 409 -3.67 18.87 10.32
CA GLN A 409 -4.02 19.77 11.41
C GLN A 409 -2.81 20.34 12.14
N PHE A 410 -1.80 19.51 12.44
CA PHE A 410 -0.66 19.90 13.29
C PHE A 410 0.66 20.06 12.53
N GLY A 411 0.71 19.71 11.26
CA GLY A 411 1.95 19.64 10.46
C GLY A 411 2.64 18.29 10.61
N LYS A 412 3.06 17.72 9.48
CA LYS A 412 3.74 16.42 9.40
C LYS A 412 5.03 16.41 10.24
N GLY A 413 5.22 15.35 11.02
CA GLY A 413 6.44 15.12 11.82
C GLY A 413 6.53 15.94 13.12
N THR A 414 5.56 16.80 13.41
CA THR A 414 5.54 17.54 14.68
C THR A 414 5.25 16.62 15.85
N THR A 415 5.74 16.96 17.05
CA THR A 415 5.49 16.18 18.28
C THR A 415 4.00 15.96 18.52
N LYS A 416 3.17 17.00 18.33
CA LYS A 416 1.71 16.89 18.49
C LYS A 416 1.06 15.94 17.48
N ALA A 417 1.48 15.99 16.22
CA ALA A 417 0.99 15.06 15.20
C ALA A 417 1.38 13.62 15.58
N ASN A 418 2.63 13.39 15.98
CA ASN A 418 3.13 12.06 16.33
C ASN A 418 2.45 11.49 17.59
N GLU A 419 2.24 12.31 18.62
CA GLU A 419 1.48 11.93 19.83
C GLU A 419 0.05 11.50 19.48
N LEU A 420 -0.65 12.28 18.64
CA LEU A 420 -2.00 11.94 18.21
C LEU A 420 -2.02 10.68 17.34
N ILE A 421 -1.05 10.50 16.43
CA ILE A 421 -0.91 9.28 15.63
C ILE A 421 -0.72 8.05 16.53
N THR A 422 0.09 8.14 17.58
CA THR A 422 0.24 7.06 18.57
C THR A 422 -1.08 6.78 19.29
N GLN A 423 -1.82 7.82 19.69
CA GLN A 423 -3.15 7.65 20.31
C GLN A 423 -4.15 6.99 19.37
N ILE A 424 -4.16 7.37 18.09
CA ILE A 424 -5.02 6.78 17.06
C ILE A 424 -4.77 5.28 16.96
N LYS A 425 -3.50 4.88 16.78
CA LYS A 425 -3.10 3.48 16.63
C LYS A 425 -3.46 2.66 17.87
N GLN A 426 -3.14 3.14 19.06
CA GLN A 426 -3.34 2.38 20.29
C GLN A 426 -4.80 2.31 20.75
N ASN A 427 -5.59 3.37 20.55
CA ASN A 427 -6.81 3.59 21.33
C ASN A 427 -8.08 3.88 20.52
N GLN A 428 -7.99 4.20 19.22
CA GLN A 428 -9.14 4.67 18.44
C GLN A 428 -9.65 3.69 17.40
N LEU A 429 -9.06 2.50 17.31
CA LEU A 429 -9.45 1.44 16.38
C LEU A 429 -9.81 0.19 17.18
N LEU A 430 -10.97 -0.43 16.92
CA LEU A 430 -11.41 -1.66 17.57
C LEU A 430 -11.83 -2.68 16.50
N GLY A 431 -11.22 -3.86 16.52
CA GLY A 431 -11.56 -4.97 15.64
C GLY A 431 -11.97 -6.21 16.41
N VAL A 432 -12.95 -6.95 15.91
CA VAL A 432 -13.32 -8.27 16.41
C VAL A 432 -13.31 -9.28 15.25
N GLU A 433 -12.53 -10.35 15.40
CA GLU A 433 -12.41 -11.42 14.41
C GLU A 433 -12.54 -12.80 15.09
N LEU A 434 -13.37 -13.66 14.51
CA LEU A 434 -13.67 -14.98 15.05
C LEU A 434 -12.64 -16.03 14.63
N ASN A 435 -12.25 -16.01 13.35
CA ASN A 435 -11.32 -16.97 12.76
C ASN A 435 -9.89 -16.68 13.25
N ALA A 436 -9.20 -17.69 13.79
CA ALA A 436 -7.87 -17.50 14.37
C ALA A 436 -6.79 -17.11 13.35
N GLU A 437 -6.86 -17.62 12.12
CA GLU A 437 -5.89 -17.30 11.07
C GLU A 437 -6.10 -15.86 10.57
N MET A 438 -7.35 -15.44 10.35
CA MET A 438 -7.67 -14.05 10.01
C MET A 438 -7.35 -13.08 11.14
N TYR A 439 -7.60 -13.48 12.39
CA TYR A 439 -7.20 -12.71 13.55
C TYR A 439 -5.68 -12.45 13.56
N THR A 440 -4.87 -13.51 13.36
CA THR A 440 -3.41 -13.38 13.30
C THR A 440 -2.98 -12.49 12.13
N LEU A 441 -3.65 -12.59 10.97
CA LEU A 441 -3.40 -11.73 9.82
C LEU A 441 -3.73 -10.25 10.13
N ALA A 442 -4.93 -9.95 10.62
CA ALA A 442 -5.33 -8.60 11.01
C ALA A 442 -4.37 -8.02 12.06
N ALA A 443 -4.06 -8.79 13.11
CA ALA A 443 -3.13 -8.36 14.13
C ALA A 443 -1.75 -8.04 13.55
N THR A 444 -1.23 -8.90 12.66
CA THR A 444 0.07 -8.69 11.99
C THR A 444 0.05 -7.46 11.08
N ASN A 445 -1.01 -7.28 10.29
CA ASN A 445 -1.16 -6.12 9.40
C ASN A 445 -1.14 -4.82 10.19
N MET A 446 -1.83 -4.79 11.32
CA MET A 446 -1.84 -3.64 12.20
C MET A 446 -0.48 -3.44 12.89
N ILE A 447 0.21 -4.52 13.27
CA ILE A 447 1.57 -4.51 13.87
C ILE A 447 2.63 -3.94 12.92
N LEU A 448 2.60 -4.33 11.64
CA LEU A 448 3.53 -3.84 10.62
C LEU A 448 3.34 -2.33 10.36
N ARG A 449 2.17 -1.77 10.69
CA ARG A 449 1.87 -0.33 10.58
C ARG A 449 2.08 0.43 11.89
N GLY A 450 2.66 -0.21 12.91
CA GLY A 450 2.83 0.31 14.27
C GLY A 450 2.08 -0.54 15.28
N ASP A 451 1.74 -0.03 16.45
CA ASP A 451 1.08 -0.84 17.49
C ASP A 451 -0.45 -0.96 17.32
N GLY A 452 -0.99 -0.58 16.16
CA GLY A 452 -2.43 -0.52 15.84
C GLY A 452 -3.26 -1.79 16.11
N SER A 453 -2.60 -2.87 16.50
CA SER A 453 -3.19 -4.14 16.86
C SER A 453 -3.76 -4.19 18.28
N SER A 454 -3.46 -3.24 19.17
CA SER A 454 -3.75 -3.33 20.62
C SER A 454 -5.19 -3.70 20.96
N LYS A 455 -6.15 -3.32 20.11
CA LYS A 455 -7.59 -3.58 20.28
C LYS A 455 -8.18 -4.47 19.18
N ILE A 456 -7.37 -5.36 18.61
CA ILE A 456 -7.88 -6.46 17.77
C ILE A 456 -8.16 -7.65 18.70
N GLU A 457 -9.44 -8.00 18.82
CA GLU A 457 -9.99 -9.01 19.73
C GLU A 457 -10.34 -10.30 18.99
N LYS A 458 -9.94 -11.44 19.56
CA LYS A 458 -10.32 -12.75 19.02
C LYS A 458 -11.62 -13.22 19.66
N GLY A 459 -12.66 -13.43 18.84
CA GLY A 459 -13.91 -14.01 19.27
C GLY A 459 -15.10 -13.61 18.41
N SER A 460 -16.29 -14.06 18.81
CA SER A 460 -17.54 -13.59 18.21
C SER A 460 -17.88 -12.21 18.75
N ALA A 461 -18.20 -11.26 17.86
CA ALA A 461 -18.67 -9.93 18.22
C ALA A 461 -19.91 -9.97 19.14
N PHE A 462 -20.79 -10.95 18.95
CA PHE A 462 -22.00 -11.14 19.75
C PHE A 462 -21.74 -11.72 21.15
N ASN A 463 -20.52 -12.21 21.41
CA ASN A 463 -20.14 -12.81 22.69
C ASN A 463 -18.89 -12.12 23.27
N ARG A 464 -18.92 -10.79 23.33
CA ARG A 464 -17.93 -9.94 24.01
C ARG A 464 -18.58 -9.24 25.20
N PRO A 465 -17.81 -8.93 26.25
CA PRO A 465 -18.36 -8.18 27.38
C PRO A 465 -18.79 -6.78 26.93
N ASP A 466 -19.94 -6.32 27.40
CA ASP A 466 -20.48 -4.99 27.06
C ASP A 466 -19.49 -3.87 27.37
N SER A 467 -18.65 -4.06 28.40
CA SER A 467 -17.58 -3.13 28.77
C SER A 467 -16.59 -2.86 27.66
N LEU A 468 -16.37 -3.80 26.72
CA LEU A 468 -15.52 -3.58 25.55
C LEU A 468 -16.02 -2.39 24.74
N PHE A 469 -17.33 -2.36 24.48
CA PHE A 469 -17.96 -1.34 23.65
C PHE A 469 -18.22 -0.04 24.42
N THR A 470 -18.74 -0.14 25.64
CA THR A 470 -19.05 1.05 26.46
C THR A 470 -17.80 1.83 26.87
N ASN A 471 -16.66 1.15 27.02
CA ASN A 471 -15.38 1.81 27.29
C ASN A 471 -14.74 2.37 26.01
N PHE A 472 -14.92 1.68 24.88
CA PHE A 472 -14.36 2.14 23.61
C PHE A 472 -15.09 3.36 23.08
N LYS A 473 -16.43 3.40 23.18
CA LYS A 473 -17.29 4.52 22.74
C LYS A 473 -17.14 4.81 21.25
N ALA A 474 -17.40 3.80 20.42
CA ALA A 474 -17.35 3.95 18.97
C ALA A 474 -18.38 4.98 18.49
N ASP A 475 -17.94 5.90 17.64
CA ASP A 475 -18.80 6.83 16.91
C ASP A 475 -18.85 6.52 15.41
N ARG A 476 -18.05 5.54 14.96
CA ARG A 476 -18.00 5.04 13.58
C ARG A 476 -17.95 3.52 13.55
N ILE A 477 -18.72 2.91 12.65
CA ILE A 477 -18.63 1.46 12.36
C ILE A 477 -18.58 1.20 10.85
N LEU A 478 -17.67 0.34 10.42
CA LEU A 478 -17.50 -0.07 9.02
C LEU A 478 -17.52 -1.60 8.95
N LEU A 479 -18.36 -2.20 8.10
CA LEU A 479 -18.54 -3.65 8.04
C LEU A 479 -18.63 -4.21 6.62
N ASN A 480 -18.01 -5.38 6.43
CA ASN A 480 -18.30 -6.33 5.35
C ASN A 480 -18.47 -7.72 5.99
N PRO A 481 -19.65 -8.02 6.58
CA PRO A 481 -19.84 -9.27 7.30
C PRO A 481 -19.94 -10.47 6.34
N PRO A 482 -19.76 -11.71 6.83
CA PRO A 482 -19.95 -12.91 6.02
C PRO A 482 -21.39 -13.01 5.50
N PHE A 483 -21.58 -12.98 4.18
CA PHE A 483 -22.91 -13.04 3.55
C PHE A 483 -23.66 -14.37 3.76
N SER A 484 -22.95 -15.42 4.19
CA SER A 484 -23.54 -16.71 4.55
C SER A 484 -24.13 -16.73 5.96
N TYR A 485 -23.89 -15.71 6.77
CA TYR A 485 -24.50 -15.59 8.10
C TYR A 485 -25.99 -15.27 7.98
N ASP A 486 -26.74 -15.54 9.05
CA ASP A 486 -28.18 -15.29 9.14
C ASP A 486 -28.54 -13.88 8.65
N GLU A 487 -29.61 -13.80 7.85
CA GLU A 487 -30.08 -12.55 7.25
C GLU A 487 -28.97 -11.79 6.48
N ASN A 488 -28.13 -12.56 5.77
CA ASN A 488 -26.96 -12.12 5.02
C ASN A 488 -25.89 -11.39 5.86
N GLY A 489 -25.92 -11.48 7.19
CA GLY A 489 -24.99 -10.75 8.07
C GLY A 489 -25.48 -9.39 8.56
N MET A 490 -26.72 -8.98 8.24
CA MET A 490 -27.34 -7.79 8.81
C MET A 490 -27.35 -7.73 10.36
N PRO A 491 -27.40 -8.85 11.12
CA PRO A 491 -27.30 -8.79 12.58
C PRO A 491 -26.02 -8.12 13.09
N PHE A 492 -24.92 -8.15 12.35
CA PHE A 492 -23.66 -7.48 12.75
C PHE A 492 -23.81 -5.96 12.82
N ILE A 493 -24.41 -5.32 11.81
CA ILE A 493 -24.61 -3.87 11.83
C ILE A 493 -25.66 -3.47 12.87
N ALA A 494 -26.73 -4.25 13.02
CA ALA A 494 -27.74 -4.00 14.06
C ALA A 494 -27.13 -4.03 15.47
N TYR A 495 -26.35 -5.06 15.77
CA TYR A 495 -25.63 -5.17 17.04
C TYR A 495 -24.62 -4.04 17.22
N GLY A 496 -23.86 -3.71 16.17
CA GLY A 496 -22.89 -2.63 16.19
C GLY A 496 -23.52 -1.26 16.50
N LEU A 497 -24.61 -0.91 15.81
CA LEU A 497 -25.33 0.35 16.03
C LEU A 497 -25.88 0.46 17.47
N ASP A 498 -26.38 -0.64 18.04
CA ASP A 498 -26.83 -0.70 19.43
C ASP A 498 -25.70 -0.43 20.44
N LYS A 499 -24.43 -0.70 20.07
CA LYS A 499 -23.23 -0.55 20.92
C LYS A 499 -22.46 0.76 20.71
N MET A 500 -22.87 1.58 19.75
CA MET A 500 -22.23 2.87 19.44
C MET A 500 -22.76 4.01 20.32
N GLU A 501 -22.05 5.14 20.30
CA GLU A 501 -22.53 6.40 20.83
C GLU A 501 -23.72 6.95 20.01
N LYS A 502 -24.58 7.75 20.67
CA LYS A 502 -25.73 8.38 20.03
C LYS A 502 -25.29 9.33 18.91
N GLY A 503 -25.91 9.24 17.74
CA GLY A 503 -25.55 10.03 16.56
C GLY A 503 -24.30 9.53 15.83
N GLY A 504 -23.72 8.41 16.26
CA GLY A 504 -22.65 7.74 15.52
C GLY A 504 -23.14 7.27 14.14
N LEU A 505 -22.21 7.10 13.20
CA LEU A 505 -22.52 6.72 11.83
C LEU A 505 -21.96 5.34 11.48
N GLY A 506 -22.78 4.51 10.85
CA GLY A 506 -22.38 3.17 10.42
C GLY A 506 -22.51 2.95 8.93
N ALA A 507 -21.59 2.20 8.34
CA ALA A 507 -21.71 1.72 6.96
C ALA A 507 -21.49 0.21 6.89
N ILE A 508 -22.32 -0.46 6.11
CA ILE A 508 -22.21 -1.89 5.79
C ILE A 508 -22.27 -2.09 4.28
N ILE A 509 -21.38 -2.89 3.72
CA ILE A 509 -21.54 -3.44 2.37
C ILE A 509 -22.14 -4.84 2.46
N ILE A 510 -23.25 -5.07 1.75
CA ILE A 510 -24.05 -6.29 1.89
C ILE A 510 -24.70 -6.69 0.56
N GLN A 511 -25.14 -7.94 0.43
CA GLN A 511 -25.92 -8.37 -0.74
C GLN A 511 -27.25 -7.64 -0.80
N ASP A 512 -27.66 -7.19 -2.00
CA ASP A 512 -28.93 -6.48 -2.25
C ASP A 512 -30.13 -7.20 -1.63
N SER A 513 -30.13 -8.53 -1.68
CA SER A 513 -31.22 -9.34 -1.13
C SER A 513 -31.49 -9.09 0.36
N ALA A 514 -30.51 -8.58 1.13
CA ALA A 514 -30.71 -8.18 2.52
C ALA A 514 -31.70 -7.02 2.64
N GLY A 515 -31.54 -5.98 1.81
CA GLY A 515 -32.42 -4.82 1.76
C GLY A 515 -33.71 -5.01 0.97
N SER A 516 -33.85 -6.11 0.22
CA SER A 516 -35.06 -6.40 -0.57
C SER A 516 -35.88 -7.60 -0.10
N GLY A 517 -35.61 -8.13 1.10
CA GLY A 517 -36.52 -9.10 1.74
C GLY A 517 -35.89 -10.25 2.53
N LYS A 518 -34.57 -10.50 2.42
CA LYS A 518 -33.92 -11.59 3.19
C LYS A 518 -33.56 -11.24 4.62
N ALA A 519 -33.55 -9.95 4.98
CA ALA A 519 -33.19 -9.48 6.32
C ALA A 519 -34.28 -8.66 7.02
N VAL A 520 -35.54 -8.88 6.65
CA VAL A 520 -36.70 -8.09 7.12
C VAL A 520 -36.73 -7.97 8.64
N SER A 521 -36.50 -9.07 9.37
CA SER A 521 -36.61 -9.07 10.83
C SER A 521 -35.55 -8.17 11.46
N THR A 522 -34.30 -8.26 10.99
CA THR A 522 -33.24 -7.38 11.46
C THR A 522 -33.44 -5.94 10.98
N ASN A 523 -33.85 -5.72 9.74
CA ASN A 523 -34.07 -4.39 9.18
C ASN A 523 -35.15 -3.62 9.98
N GLN A 524 -36.27 -4.28 10.30
CA GLN A 524 -37.31 -3.70 11.15
C GLN A 524 -36.80 -3.36 12.57
N LYS A 525 -35.92 -4.18 13.14
CA LYS A 525 -35.29 -3.88 14.45
C LYS A 525 -34.36 -2.68 14.37
N ILE A 526 -33.60 -2.54 13.28
CA ILE A 526 -32.74 -1.39 13.01
C ILE A 526 -33.62 -0.13 12.96
N LEU A 527 -34.67 -0.10 12.13
CA LEU A 527 -35.52 1.11 11.96
C LEU A 527 -36.21 1.56 13.25
N LYS A 528 -36.49 0.65 14.19
CA LYS A 528 -37.06 0.99 15.51
C LYS A 528 -36.13 1.82 16.39
N LYS A 529 -34.81 1.77 16.16
CA LYS A 529 -33.80 2.39 17.02
C LYS A 529 -32.81 3.30 16.28
N HIS A 530 -32.69 3.13 14.97
CA HIS A 530 -31.67 3.71 14.10
C HIS A 530 -32.32 4.15 12.79
N SER A 531 -31.62 5.02 12.04
CA SER A 531 -32.14 5.59 10.79
C SER A 531 -31.26 5.17 9.62
N LEU A 532 -31.86 4.67 8.54
CA LEU A 532 -31.18 4.57 7.25
C LEU A 532 -31.05 5.98 6.65
N LEU A 533 -29.85 6.35 6.21
CA LEU A 533 -29.54 7.65 5.61
C LEU A 533 -29.33 7.55 4.10
N ALA A 534 -28.69 6.47 3.65
CA ALA A 534 -28.40 6.28 2.24
C ALA A 534 -28.23 4.80 1.86
N SER A 535 -28.49 4.52 0.58
CA SER A 535 -28.24 3.25 -0.09
C SER A 535 -27.48 3.50 -1.40
N ILE A 536 -26.33 2.88 -1.54
CA ILE A 536 -25.43 3.06 -2.68
C ILE A 536 -25.25 1.71 -3.37
N LYS A 537 -25.78 1.57 -4.57
CA LYS A 537 -25.70 0.35 -5.37
C LYS A 537 -24.27 0.17 -5.88
N MET A 538 -23.66 -1.00 -5.64
CA MET A 538 -22.29 -1.29 -6.05
C MET A 538 -22.22 -2.16 -7.32
N PRO A 539 -21.06 -2.18 -8.03
CA PRO A 539 -20.86 -3.03 -9.20
C PRO A 539 -21.05 -4.52 -8.88
N THR A 540 -21.62 -5.27 -9.82
CA THR A 540 -21.89 -6.71 -9.65
C THR A 540 -20.63 -7.58 -9.72
N ASP A 541 -19.57 -7.04 -10.32
CA ASP A 541 -18.26 -7.67 -10.42
C ASP A 541 -17.29 -7.25 -9.31
N LEU A 542 -17.74 -6.46 -8.32
CA LEU A 542 -16.89 -5.87 -7.29
C LEU A 542 -16.00 -6.89 -6.56
N PHE A 543 -16.56 -8.06 -6.26
CA PHE A 543 -15.88 -9.14 -5.55
C PHE A 543 -15.35 -10.25 -6.46
N GLN A 544 -15.31 -10.04 -7.78
CA GLN A 544 -14.71 -10.99 -8.70
C GLN A 544 -13.19 -11.05 -8.52
N PRO A 545 -12.57 -12.24 -8.68
CA PRO A 545 -13.19 -13.53 -9.02
C PRO A 545 -13.75 -14.36 -7.85
N MET A 546 -13.79 -13.80 -6.63
CA MET A 546 -14.23 -14.54 -5.43
C MET A 546 -15.73 -14.83 -5.47
N ALA A 547 -16.51 -13.81 -5.83
CA ALA A 547 -17.96 -13.84 -5.81
C ALA A 547 -18.56 -12.91 -6.85
N GLY A 548 -19.54 -13.40 -7.61
CA GLY A 548 -20.40 -12.60 -8.48
C GLY A 548 -21.72 -12.32 -7.76
N VAL A 549 -21.77 -11.27 -6.95
CA VAL A 549 -22.93 -10.95 -6.13
C VAL A 549 -23.30 -9.47 -6.28
N GLN A 550 -24.60 -9.21 -6.38
CA GLN A 550 -25.14 -7.86 -6.34
C GLN A 550 -25.07 -7.33 -4.91
N THR A 551 -24.36 -6.23 -4.72
CA THR A 551 -24.16 -5.62 -3.41
C THR A 551 -24.55 -4.15 -3.40
N SER A 552 -24.83 -3.64 -2.20
CA SER A 552 -25.12 -2.26 -1.90
C SER A 552 -24.46 -1.87 -0.58
N ILE A 553 -24.09 -0.59 -0.45
CA ILE A 553 -23.63 0.01 0.80
C ILE A 553 -24.82 0.71 1.46
N TYR A 554 -25.11 0.40 2.72
CA TYR A 554 -26.12 1.11 3.52
C TYR A 554 -25.44 1.95 4.59
N ILE A 555 -25.91 3.19 4.75
CA ILE A 555 -25.39 4.16 5.72
C ILE A 555 -26.46 4.43 6.78
N PHE A 556 -26.10 4.39 8.06
CA PHE A 556 -27.01 4.53 9.20
C PHE A 556 -26.59 5.60 10.19
N GLU A 557 -27.57 6.18 10.89
CA GLU A 557 -27.40 6.98 12.11
C GLU A 557 -27.84 6.16 13.33
N ALA A 558 -26.95 6.01 14.32
CA ALA A 558 -27.19 5.23 15.52
C ALA A 558 -28.07 5.99 16.54
N HIS A 559 -28.89 5.23 17.28
CA HIS A 559 -29.79 5.71 18.34
C HIS A 559 -30.77 6.84 17.95
N LYS A 560 -31.18 6.86 16.69
CA LYS A 560 -32.27 7.70 16.19
C LYS A 560 -33.25 6.83 15.41
N PRO A 561 -34.43 6.47 15.96
CA PRO A 561 -35.44 5.72 15.24
C PRO A 561 -35.76 6.34 13.89
N HIS A 562 -35.98 5.51 12.88
CA HIS A 562 -36.30 5.98 11.54
C HIS A 562 -37.68 6.63 11.54
N ASP A 563 -37.76 7.78 10.88
CA ASP A 563 -39.00 8.48 10.59
C ASP A 563 -39.31 8.27 9.11
N ILE A 564 -40.52 7.81 8.79
CA ILE A 564 -40.93 7.53 7.41
C ILE A 564 -40.96 8.81 6.56
N ASP A 565 -41.04 9.98 7.19
CA ASP A 565 -40.99 11.28 6.52
C ASP A 565 -39.54 11.80 6.35
N ASN A 566 -38.54 11.06 6.81
CA ASN A 566 -37.13 11.39 6.55
C ASN A 566 -36.70 10.87 5.17
N ILE A 567 -36.06 11.75 4.41
CA ILE A 567 -35.51 11.43 3.10
C ILE A 567 -34.33 10.47 3.25
N VAL A 568 -34.33 9.42 2.43
CA VAL A 568 -33.20 8.51 2.21
C VAL A 568 -32.61 8.78 0.83
N LYS A 569 -31.27 8.80 0.74
CA LYS A 569 -30.54 8.99 -0.51
C LYS A 569 -30.26 7.65 -1.18
N PHE A 570 -30.70 7.48 -2.42
CA PHE A 570 -30.43 6.30 -3.24
C PHE A 570 -29.51 6.66 -4.39
N ILE A 571 -28.38 5.95 -4.51
CA ILE A 571 -27.32 6.27 -5.47
C ILE A 571 -26.92 5.02 -6.27
N ASP A 572 -26.86 5.14 -7.59
CA ASP A 572 -26.36 4.10 -8.49
C ASP A 572 -24.87 4.28 -8.76
N PHE A 573 -24.05 3.44 -8.13
CA PHE A 573 -22.61 3.36 -8.33
C PHE A 573 -22.22 2.03 -8.99
N SER A 574 -23.13 1.43 -9.75
CA SER A 574 -22.89 0.16 -10.46
C SER A 574 -21.81 0.26 -11.55
N ASN A 575 -21.58 1.45 -12.11
CA ASN A 575 -20.41 1.78 -12.90
C ASN A 575 -19.43 2.63 -12.07
N ASP A 576 -18.41 1.98 -11.53
CA ASP A 576 -17.37 2.62 -10.72
C ASP A 576 -16.06 2.87 -11.48
N GLY A 577 -16.08 2.66 -12.81
CA GLY A 577 -14.92 2.88 -13.67
C GLY A 577 -13.96 1.70 -13.80
N TYR A 578 -14.17 0.62 -13.05
CA TYR A 578 -13.38 -0.60 -13.13
C TYR A 578 -14.17 -1.75 -13.77
N LYS A 579 -13.44 -2.60 -14.49
CA LYS A 579 -13.91 -3.93 -14.91
C LYS A 579 -13.10 -5.01 -14.23
N ARG A 580 -13.78 -5.94 -13.56
CA ARG A 580 -13.14 -7.04 -12.81
C ARG A 580 -13.47 -8.37 -13.46
N THR A 581 -12.45 -9.17 -13.70
CA THR A 581 -12.56 -10.51 -14.28
C THR A 581 -11.65 -11.48 -13.53
N GLU A 582 -11.74 -12.78 -13.84
CA GLU A 582 -10.81 -13.78 -13.27
C GLU A 582 -9.34 -13.50 -13.59
N ARG A 583 -9.04 -12.79 -14.68
CA ARG A 583 -7.66 -12.61 -15.15
C ARG A 583 -7.11 -11.22 -14.86
N SER A 584 -7.96 -10.19 -14.85
CA SER A 584 -7.53 -8.80 -14.75
C SER A 584 -8.53 -7.91 -14.03
N LEU A 585 -7.96 -6.88 -13.38
CA LEU A 585 -8.61 -5.62 -13.07
C LEU A 585 -8.21 -4.65 -14.18
N SER A 586 -9.17 -3.97 -14.80
CA SER A 586 -8.94 -3.00 -15.87
C SER A 586 -9.68 -1.72 -15.58
N GLU A 587 -9.02 -0.59 -15.78
CA GLU A 587 -9.65 0.73 -15.77
C GLU A 587 -10.34 0.94 -17.11
N ILE A 588 -11.65 1.17 -17.08
CA ILE A 588 -12.47 1.31 -18.29
C ILE A 588 -13.12 2.67 -18.40
N ASP A 589 -13.28 3.40 -17.29
CA ASP A 589 -14.04 4.64 -17.27
C ASP A 589 -13.74 5.51 -16.04
N HIS A 590 -12.55 6.11 -16.01
CA HIS A 590 -12.15 7.17 -15.05
C HIS A 590 -12.43 6.83 -13.56
N PRO A 591 -11.92 5.68 -13.05
CA PRO A 591 -12.26 5.23 -11.71
C PRO A 591 -11.85 6.22 -10.62
N VAL A 592 -10.70 6.88 -10.74
CA VAL A 592 -10.21 7.85 -9.74
C VAL A 592 -11.20 9.01 -9.59
N GLU A 593 -11.63 9.58 -10.71
CA GLU A 593 -12.62 10.66 -10.75
C GLU A 593 -13.98 10.19 -10.24
N ARG A 594 -14.40 8.97 -10.60
CA ARG A 594 -15.70 8.42 -10.18
C ARG A 594 -15.79 8.25 -8.67
N TYR A 595 -14.76 7.70 -8.02
CA TYR A 595 -14.72 7.55 -6.57
C TYR A 595 -14.68 8.91 -5.87
N ALA A 596 -13.95 9.90 -6.41
CA ALA A 596 -13.92 11.25 -5.87
C ALA A 596 -15.29 11.96 -6.01
N ASP A 597 -15.96 11.81 -7.15
CA ASP A 597 -17.27 12.39 -7.40
C ASP A 597 -18.37 11.72 -6.59
N MET A 598 -18.26 10.42 -6.32
CA MET A 598 -19.19 9.69 -5.47
C MET A 598 -19.32 10.35 -4.08
N LEU A 599 -18.21 10.81 -3.49
CA LEU A 599 -18.24 11.56 -2.23
C LEU A 599 -19.01 12.89 -2.35
N LYS A 600 -18.91 13.56 -3.49
CA LYS A 600 -19.64 14.81 -3.77
C LYS A 600 -21.13 14.54 -3.97
N ILE A 601 -21.47 13.47 -4.70
CA ILE A 601 -22.84 13.03 -4.94
C ILE A 601 -23.52 12.65 -3.62
N TYR A 602 -22.84 11.88 -2.76
CA TYR A 602 -23.37 11.54 -1.43
C TYR A 602 -23.67 12.80 -0.61
N LYS A 603 -22.76 13.79 -0.60
CA LYS A 603 -22.92 15.03 0.17
C LYS A 603 -24.01 15.95 -0.37
N ALA A 604 -24.02 16.21 -1.68
CA ALA A 604 -24.81 17.28 -2.30
C ALA A 604 -25.95 16.80 -3.22
N GLY A 605 -26.09 15.49 -3.43
CA GLY A 605 -27.10 14.91 -4.30
C GLY A 605 -27.05 15.46 -5.71
N LYS A 606 -28.20 15.91 -6.24
CA LYS A 606 -28.31 16.53 -7.57
C LYS A 606 -27.52 17.83 -7.74
N ASN A 607 -27.11 18.46 -6.64
CA ASN A 607 -26.30 19.69 -6.66
C ASN A 607 -24.79 19.40 -6.63
N ALA A 608 -24.37 18.14 -6.72
CA ALA A 608 -22.97 17.77 -6.70
C ALA A 608 -22.20 18.34 -7.91
N LYS A 609 -21.06 18.98 -7.63
CA LYS A 609 -20.13 19.47 -8.66
C LYS A 609 -19.21 18.33 -9.10
N VAL A 610 -19.74 17.49 -9.97
CA VAL A 610 -19.06 16.32 -10.52
C VAL A 610 -18.23 16.67 -11.75
N THR A 611 -17.36 15.76 -12.14
CA THR A 611 -16.59 15.84 -13.38
C THR A 611 -17.58 15.88 -14.57
N PRO A 612 -17.41 16.81 -15.52
CA PRO A 612 -18.28 16.91 -16.69
C PRO A 612 -18.36 15.59 -17.46
N ASP A 613 -19.54 15.29 -18.01
CA ASP A 613 -19.82 14.16 -18.89
C ASP A 613 -19.66 12.74 -18.29
N LEU A 614 -19.18 12.58 -17.05
CA LEU A 614 -19.08 11.26 -16.40
C LEU A 614 -20.40 10.76 -15.79
N TRP A 615 -21.32 11.67 -15.47
CA TRP A 615 -22.50 11.39 -14.67
C TRP A 615 -23.76 12.03 -15.28
N ASN A 616 -24.83 11.25 -15.36
CA ASN A 616 -26.18 11.78 -15.40
C ASN A 616 -26.80 11.70 -14.00
N LEU A 617 -26.72 12.80 -13.23
CA LEU A 617 -27.21 12.83 -11.85
C LEU A 617 -28.71 12.54 -11.73
N ALA A 618 -29.49 12.81 -12.77
CA ALA A 618 -30.92 12.50 -12.78
C ALA A 618 -31.19 10.98 -12.80
N ASP A 619 -30.29 10.20 -13.41
CA ASP A 619 -30.47 8.75 -13.60
C ASP A 619 -29.88 7.92 -12.46
N ILE A 620 -28.90 8.47 -11.74
CA ILE A 620 -28.10 7.76 -10.73
C ILE A 620 -28.37 8.25 -9.30
N TYR A 621 -29.13 9.32 -9.09
CA TYR A 621 -29.45 9.83 -7.76
C TYR A 621 -30.95 10.07 -7.57
N VAL A 622 -31.50 9.47 -6.53
CA VAL A 622 -32.89 9.62 -6.12
C VAL A 622 -32.96 9.93 -4.62
N GLU A 623 -33.82 10.86 -4.24
CA GLU A 623 -34.26 11.06 -2.86
C GLU A 623 -35.68 10.53 -2.77
N ASP A 624 -35.91 9.60 -1.86
CA ASP A 624 -37.21 8.96 -1.66
C ASP A 624 -37.38 8.56 -0.18
N PHE A 625 -38.58 8.10 0.16
CA PHE A 625 -38.92 7.58 1.49
C PHE A 625 -38.88 6.06 1.49
N ILE A 626 -38.65 5.47 2.66
CA ILE A 626 -38.76 4.02 2.88
C ILE A 626 -39.89 3.71 3.86
N THR A 627 -40.42 2.50 3.77
CA THR A 627 -41.39 1.96 4.71
C THR A 627 -40.70 1.35 5.93
N LEU A 628 -41.46 1.15 7.00
CA LEU A 628 -40.99 0.41 8.18
C LEU A 628 -40.99 -1.11 7.97
N GLU A 629 -41.39 -1.61 6.79
CA GLU A 629 -41.39 -3.05 6.49
C GLU A 629 -39.97 -3.60 6.31
N GLY A 630 -38.99 -2.76 5.99
CA GLY A 630 -37.57 -3.13 5.94
C GLY A 630 -37.19 -3.99 4.73
N ASN A 631 -37.86 -3.79 3.58
CA ASN A 631 -37.65 -4.55 2.35
C ASN A 631 -37.54 -3.67 1.09
N ASP A 632 -37.38 -2.36 1.26
CA ASP A 632 -37.29 -1.33 0.22
C ASP A 632 -36.03 -0.49 0.38
N TRP A 633 -34.86 -1.12 0.55
CA TRP A 633 -33.61 -0.39 0.81
C TRP A 633 -32.70 -0.28 -0.42
N ASN A 634 -33.10 -0.78 -1.59
CA ASN A 634 -32.24 -0.78 -2.78
C ASN A 634 -32.64 0.26 -3.82
N PHE A 635 -31.65 0.90 -4.43
CA PHE A 635 -31.82 1.93 -5.47
C PHE A 635 -32.84 1.55 -6.56
N THR A 636 -32.84 0.30 -7.03
CA THR A 636 -33.73 -0.17 -8.11
C THR A 636 -35.22 -0.14 -7.74
N GLN A 637 -35.56 -0.13 -6.46
CA GLN A 637 -36.95 -0.04 -5.97
C GLN A 637 -37.47 1.40 -5.99
N HIS A 638 -36.57 2.38 -5.95
CA HIS A 638 -36.89 3.82 -5.91
C HIS A 638 -36.65 4.53 -7.24
N LYS A 639 -35.88 3.94 -8.15
CA LYS A 639 -35.70 4.48 -9.50
C LYS A 639 -37.02 4.46 -10.26
N LYS A 640 -37.54 5.65 -10.59
CA LYS A 640 -38.65 5.80 -11.53
C LYS A 640 -38.12 5.54 -12.93
N ILE A 641 -38.38 4.34 -13.46
CA ILE A 641 -38.04 3.98 -14.84
C ILE A 641 -39.09 4.61 -15.76
N ASP A 642 -38.68 5.54 -16.61
CA ASP A 642 -39.51 5.94 -17.76
C ASP A 642 -39.53 4.75 -18.73
N THR A 643 -40.67 4.07 -18.80
CA THR A 643 -40.84 2.87 -19.63
C THR A 643 -40.99 3.20 -21.10
N LYS A 644 -40.95 4.48 -21.49
CA LYS A 644 -41.01 4.92 -22.87
C LYS A 644 -39.64 4.73 -23.56
N PRO A 645 -39.51 3.81 -24.53
CA PRO A 645 -38.24 3.56 -25.20
C PRO A 645 -37.77 4.82 -25.92
N THR A 646 -36.49 5.17 -25.78
CA THR A 646 -35.89 6.25 -26.57
C THR A 646 -35.40 5.73 -27.93
N LEU A 647 -35.16 6.63 -28.87
CA LEU A 647 -34.55 6.27 -30.16
C LEU A 647 -33.14 5.67 -29.96
N ALA A 648 -32.43 6.08 -28.91
CA ALA A 648 -31.12 5.54 -28.57
C ALA A 648 -31.21 4.09 -28.07
N ASP A 649 -32.19 3.76 -27.23
CA ASP A 649 -32.44 2.39 -26.76
C ASP A 649 -32.77 1.45 -27.94
N PHE A 650 -33.58 1.94 -28.88
CA PHE A 650 -33.89 1.21 -30.10
C PHE A 650 -32.62 0.97 -30.94
N LYS A 651 -31.81 2.01 -31.16
CA LYS A 651 -30.54 1.89 -31.91
C LYS A 651 -29.57 0.91 -31.25
N LYS A 652 -29.43 0.96 -29.93
CA LYS A 652 -28.57 0.05 -29.17
C LYS A 652 -29.06 -1.39 -29.28
N THR A 653 -30.37 -1.62 -29.11
CA THR A 653 -30.97 -2.94 -29.25
C THR A 653 -30.74 -3.52 -30.65
N VAL A 654 -30.89 -2.70 -31.69
CA VAL A 654 -30.60 -3.11 -33.08
C VAL A 654 -29.10 -3.40 -33.26
N ALA A 655 -28.22 -2.56 -32.72
CA ALA A 655 -26.77 -2.77 -32.81
C ALA A 655 -26.32 -4.05 -32.09
N ASP A 656 -26.82 -4.31 -30.87
CA ASP A 656 -26.52 -5.50 -30.08
C ASP A 656 -27.04 -6.76 -30.80
N TYR A 657 -28.24 -6.70 -31.39
CA TYR A 657 -28.78 -7.78 -32.20
C TYR A 657 -27.93 -8.08 -33.45
N LEU A 658 -27.52 -7.04 -34.18
CA LEU A 658 -26.65 -7.18 -35.35
C LEU A 658 -25.27 -7.73 -34.97
N ALA A 659 -24.68 -7.27 -33.85
CA ALA A 659 -23.41 -7.78 -33.34
C ALA A 659 -23.51 -9.26 -32.96
N TRP A 660 -24.62 -9.66 -32.33
CA TRP A 660 -24.92 -11.05 -32.04
C TRP A 660 -25.07 -11.89 -33.31
N GLU A 661 -25.82 -11.43 -34.32
CA GLU A 661 -25.94 -12.13 -35.61
C GLU A 661 -24.58 -12.32 -36.30
N VAL A 662 -23.76 -11.28 -36.33
CA VAL A 662 -22.40 -11.34 -36.87
C VAL A 662 -21.56 -12.37 -36.11
N SER A 663 -21.64 -12.40 -34.78
CA SER A 663 -20.94 -13.42 -33.98
C SER A 663 -21.40 -14.85 -34.29
N LYS A 664 -22.70 -15.06 -34.57
CA LYS A 664 -23.24 -16.38 -34.95
C LYS A 664 -22.77 -16.82 -36.34
N ILE A 665 -22.60 -15.88 -37.27
CA ILE A 665 -22.06 -16.17 -38.61
C ILE A 665 -20.58 -16.51 -38.52
N LEU A 666 -19.80 -15.77 -37.72
CA LEU A 666 -18.36 -16.04 -37.54
C LEU A 666 -18.11 -17.42 -36.91
N VAL A 667 -18.91 -17.81 -35.91
CA VAL A 667 -18.84 -19.15 -35.29
C VAL A 667 -19.23 -20.26 -36.29
N LYS A 668 -20.16 -20.01 -37.21
CA LYS A 668 -20.49 -20.97 -38.30
C LYS A 668 -19.44 -21.01 -39.41
N GLY A 669 -18.61 -19.99 -39.55
CA GLY A 669 -17.52 -19.91 -40.54
C GLY A 669 -16.31 -20.77 -40.17
N GLU A 670 -15.99 -20.90 -38.87
CA GLU A 670 -14.87 -21.71 -38.40
C GLU A 670 -15.12 -23.22 -38.56
N ASP A 671 -16.37 -23.69 -38.38
CA ASP A 671 -16.74 -25.11 -38.55
C ASP A 671 -16.65 -25.62 -40.00
N ASN A 672 -16.64 -24.72 -41.00
CA ASN A 672 -16.49 -25.09 -42.41
C ASN A 672 -15.04 -25.09 -42.91
N SER A 673 -14.05 -24.81 -42.05
CA SER A 673 -12.61 -24.78 -42.42
C SER A 673 -11.76 -25.92 -41.85
N LEU A 674 -12.34 -26.86 -41.09
CA LEU A 674 -11.64 -28.06 -40.58
C LEU A 674 -12.11 -29.35 -41.27
N GLY A 675 -12.26 -29.29 -42.58
CA GLY A 675 -12.66 -30.42 -43.41
C GLY A 675 -11.93 -30.46 -44.75
N LYS A 676 -10.61 -30.66 -44.74
CA LYS A 676 -9.86 -31.53 -45.65
C LYS A 676 -8.36 -31.55 -45.34
#